data_AF-A0A4Q4WLW5-F1
#
_entry.id   AF-A0A4Q4WLW5-F1
#
_cell.length_a   1.000
_cell.length_b   1.000
_cell.length_c   1.000
_cell.angle_alpha   90.00
_cell.angle_beta   90.00
_cell.angle_gamma   90.00
#
_symmetry.space_group_name_H-M   'P 1'
#
loop_
_entity.id
_entity.type
_entity.pdbx_description
1 polymer ?
#
loop_
_entity_poly.entity_id
_entity_poly.type
_entity_poly.pdbx_seq_one_letter_code
_entity_poly.pdbx_strand_id
1 'polypeptide(L)'
;MEPSAGKLRVLCLDGGGIRGLSEILILKELMLNVRMRNKLNFTPEPCQCFDLICGTSTGGLIAILLGRLGKTLDECEKLFRDFGSEIFAGGSSGKAARLFLTGSRHASDGLVKVIRSQAREEMMFEDEAASKGHVPVAVVSVMQKTGDAELFRTYGVRASVESCSIVEACRATSAATTFFPSISINGVEYVDGAFGFNNPSDLILKELKSIEWPAPLLDPLAEIGCLVSVGSGRPTFEREKASVSSRVTPGGIKSVSAALKCCKEIATSCHRVHLGVAERFKDEGLVDRYYRFDVDRGLESIELNETDEKTMQHVSVVTRAYMRSHAVQDEMVQCCSLLGAKIGTAGEAPIPHRSSPLLLSTLPQSTHSFYGRQAELSEIREALDPAQPARKCVLLCGIGGSGKTQLALRHIEEEGHRYSVIVWINASTKEHASQSLSEAAVEMASQWPKDLPWTHNRPDASDALKVTSRLRSTIHSKWLLVIDSADDTKINQYIPDCNHGSVMVTATTVRACRGFNPGPGGRIDVGGLDLANSRSLLLKLAEVEDQTTAIGEDDSAALKDIVRELSGIPLAIEQAAALIRYGNFSFKKFLSAYKKKYRALMGEPPDEGSWAYDKDRIILTVLDMAYASLETRSSDALLLIFIGIMGSWQIPISVLGRFAFFHRAGTKSVTDKDIAQLESLLHDENFLRLALRRLANFFFIRLKGDQQHQSIAIHRIFSQWSLEKIRSLKKEDLLIHTAYGLSREVCKADPEMKSPLPSYLRADQIVLKYMAPFKYSLSLLLSQLPQGLLEPQSGRLHDAYCTIIRQAAWAHLGFGDVDEAKYYFSQAIEFETVALSNCGLQWPHGRVSLCLLWGLAHTYQRSGDLDSAVDSLESALRLCESLYPDDGEEAVAIVSRLKDVFEKRENLRRHHKNVILASSSTESGASRSKVTEEPAETQLGELSATFVIEEDREEIELDVEEDASG
;
A
#
# COMPACT_ATOMS: atom_id res chain seq x y z
N MET A 1 37.41 -3.17 18.72
CA MET A 1 36.48 -3.21 17.57
C MET A 1 36.03 -1.79 17.33
N GLU A 2 36.40 -1.15 16.22
CA GLU A 2 35.69 0.07 15.80
C GLU A 2 34.24 -0.30 15.48
N PRO A 3 33.24 0.52 15.88
CA PRO A 3 31.87 0.25 15.50
C PRO A 3 31.76 0.37 13.98
N SER A 4 31.53 -0.76 13.32
CA SER A 4 31.06 -0.78 11.94
C SER A 4 29.85 0.14 11.84
N ALA A 5 29.90 1.15 10.96
CA ALA A 5 28.87 2.18 10.79
C ALA A 5 27.43 1.60 10.74
N GLY A 6 26.75 1.55 11.89
CA GLY A 6 25.45 0.94 12.07
C GLY A 6 24.80 1.37 13.39
N LYS A 7 23.48 1.53 13.38
CA LYS A 7 22.67 1.96 14.53
C LYS A 7 22.59 0.89 15.62
N LEU A 8 22.38 1.29 16.88
CA LEU A 8 22.36 0.44 18.08
C LEU A 8 21.10 -0.43 18.18
N ARG A 9 21.25 -1.71 18.55
CA ARG A 9 20.14 -2.64 18.82
C ARG A 9 20.07 -3.01 20.29
N VAL A 10 18.96 -2.73 20.95
CA VAL A 10 18.80 -2.87 22.40
C VAL A 10 17.69 -3.88 22.73
N LEU A 11 17.97 -4.81 23.64
CA LEU A 11 16.99 -5.74 24.21
C LEU A 11 16.65 -5.34 25.65
N CYS A 12 15.37 -5.26 26.00
CA CYS A 12 14.86 -4.95 27.33
C CYS A 12 13.94 -6.08 27.81
N LEU A 13 14.19 -6.60 29.01
CA LEU A 13 13.46 -7.73 29.61
C LEU A 13 12.80 -7.32 30.92
N ASP A 14 11.49 -7.55 31.03
CA ASP A 14 10.70 -7.19 32.21
C ASP A 14 10.95 -8.13 33.41
N GLY A 15 10.55 -7.68 34.61
CA GLY A 15 10.45 -8.56 35.77
C GLY A 15 9.11 -9.30 35.84
N GLY A 16 9.15 -10.61 36.12
CA GLY A 16 7.98 -11.46 35.93
C GLY A 16 7.88 -12.74 36.76
N GLY A 17 8.89 -13.05 37.59
CA GLY A 17 8.93 -14.32 38.33
C GLY A 17 8.94 -15.50 37.35
N ILE A 18 8.18 -16.56 37.66
CA ILE A 18 8.09 -17.74 36.81
C ILE A 18 7.60 -17.46 35.37
N ARG A 19 6.90 -16.33 35.18
CA ARG A 19 6.40 -15.93 33.86
C ARG A 19 7.52 -15.48 32.93
N GLY A 20 8.75 -15.26 33.42
CA GLY A 20 9.92 -15.03 32.57
C GLY A 20 10.19 -16.14 31.55
N LEU A 21 9.60 -17.33 31.71
CA LEU A 21 9.58 -18.36 30.66
C LEU A 21 8.93 -17.84 29.36
N SER A 22 7.93 -16.96 29.43
CA SER A 22 7.33 -16.36 28.23
C SER A 22 8.34 -15.53 27.45
N GLU A 23 9.20 -14.78 28.13
CA GLU A 23 10.25 -13.97 27.50
C GLU A 23 11.25 -14.86 26.75
N ILE A 24 11.69 -15.96 27.37
CA ILE A 24 12.59 -16.93 26.73
C ILE A 24 11.96 -17.54 25.47
N LEU A 25 10.68 -17.92 25.54
CA LEU A 25 9.96 -18.50 24.41
C LEU A 25 9.76 -17.48 23.26
N ILE A 26 9.46 -16.22 23.60
CA ILE A 26 9.36 -15.11 22.63
C ILE A 26 10.72 -14.88 21.95
N LEU A 27 11.81 -14.88 22.71
CA LEU A 27 13.16 -14.72 22.16
C LEU A 27 13.55 -15.88 21.24
N LYS A 28 13.18 -17.13 21.58
CA LYS A 28 13.42 -18.29 20.70
C LYS A 28 12.72 -18.14 19.36
N GLU A 29 11.44 -17.77 19.39
CA GLU A 29 10.67 -17.54 18.17
C GLU A 29 11.28 -16.38 17.37
N LEU A 30 11.66 -15.29 18.03
CA LEU A 30 12.30 -14.15 17.39
C LEU A 30 13.63 -14.54 16.71
N MET A 31 14.51 -15.29 17.39
CA MET A 31 15.79 -15.74 16.82
C MET A 31 15.61 -16.74 15.66
N LEU A 32 14.60 -17.62 15.73
CA LEU A 32 14.23 -18.48 14.61
C LEU A 32 13.77 -17.66 13.39
N ASN A 33 12.98 -16.62 13.61
CA ASN A 33 12.55 -15.72 12.54
C ASN A 33 13.73 -14.94 11.94
N VAL A 34 14.70 -14.49 12.75
CA VAL A 34 15.96 -13.90 12.28
C VAL A 34 16.73 -14.87 11.38
N ARG A 35 16.86 -16.15 11.78
CA ARG A 35 17.51 -17.19 10.96
C ARG A 35 16.82 -17.35 9.61
N MET A 36 15.52 -17.58 9.62
CA MET A 36 14.74 -17.87 8.40
C MET A 36 14.81 -16.70 7.42
N ARG A 37 14.72 -15.48 7.95
CA ARG A 37 14.70 -14.25 7.16
C ARG A 37 16.07 -13.90 6.58
N ASN A 38 17.13 -14.00 7.39
CA ASN A 38 18.50 -13.74 6.96
C ASN A 38 19.15 -14.95 6.27
N LYS A 39 18.40 -16.03 6.03
CA LYS A 39 18.85 -17.29 5.42
C LYS A 39 20.11 -17.85 6.06
N LEU A 40 20.19 -17.74 7.40
CA LEU A 40 21.32 -18.25 8.16
C LEU A 40 21.25 -19.77 8.25
N ASN A 41 22.40 -20.42 8.16
CA ASN A 41 22.54 -21.87 8.36
C ASN A 41 22.50 -22.28 9.85
N PHE A 42 22.49 -21.31 10.77
CA PHE A 42 22.33 -21.50 12.21
C PHE A 42 21.29 -20.53 12.78
N THR A 43 20.71 -20.85 13.93
CA THR A 43 19.85 -19.91 14.68
C THR A 43 20.75 -19.00 15.51
N PRO A 44 20.76 -17.68 15.28
CA PRO A 44 21.63 -16.80 16.04
C PRO A 44 21.15 -16.69 17.49
N GLU A 45 22.08 -16.56 18.43
CA GLU A 45 21.77 -16.26 19.82
C GLU A 45 21.51 -14.75 20.00
N PRO A 46 20.75 -14.32 21.03
CA PRO A 46 20.49 -12.90 21.28
C PRO A 46 21.76 -12.04 21.35
N CYS A 47 22.86 -12.57 21.88
CA CYS A 47 24.15 -11.89 21.93
C CYS A 47 24.75 -11.58 20.53
N GLN A 48 24.34 -12.32 19.50
CA GLN A 48 24.76 -12.10 18.12
C GLN A 48 23.88 -11.07 17.39
N CYS A 49 22.69 -10.76 17.93
CA CYS A 49 21.70 -9.88 17.31
C CYS A 49 21.63 -8.50 18.00
N PHE A 50 21.88 -8.44 19.30
CA PHE A 50 21.77 -7.22 20.11
C PHE A 50 23.15 -6.64 20.48
N ASP A 51 23.19 -5.32 20.62
CA ASP A 51 24.36 -4.54 21.05
C ASP A 51 24.36 -4.27 22.56
N LEU A 52 23.19 -4.32 23.19
CA LEU A 52 22.99 -4.08 24.62
C LEU A 52 21.77 -4.85 25.11
N ILE A 53 21.87 -5.48 26.28
CA ILE A 53 20.75 -6.17 26.94
C ILE A 53 20.53 -5.54 28.32
N CYS A 54 19.28 -5.17 28.62
CA CYS A 54 18.88 -4.65 29.91
C CYS A 54 17.74 -5.47 30.49
N GLY A 55 17.75 -5.73 31.81
CA GLY A 55 16.69 -6.53 32.44
C GLY A 55 16.40 -6.16 33.88
N THR A 56 15.16 -6.39 34.30
CA THR A 56 14.70 -6.21 35.69
C THR A 56 14.26 -7.54 36.30
N SER A 57 14.58 -7.81 37.57
CA SER A 57 14.19 -9.04 38.28
C SER A 57 14.59 -10.30 37.50
N THR A 58 13.65 -11.20 37.24
CA THR A 58 13.88 -12.39 36.40
C THR A 58 14.39 -12.06 35.00
N GLY A 59 13.93 -10.96 34.38
CA GLY A 59 14.49 -10.47 33.11
C GLY A 59 15.95 -10.04 33.25
N GLY A 60 16.36 -9.54 34.43
CA GLY A 60 17.76 -9.25 34.77
C GLY A 60 18.63 -10.52 34.85
N LEU A 61 18.08 -11.60 35.42
CA LEU A 61 18.76 -12.91 35.43
C LEU A 61 18.94 -13.44 34.01
N ILE A 62 17.90 -13.35 33.17
CA ILE A 62 17.94 -13.75 31.76
C ILE A 62 18.97 -12.90 31.00
N ALA A 63 19.01 -11.59 31.25
CA ALA A 63 19.99 -10.69 30.63
C ALA A 63 21.45 -11.07 30.94
N ILE A 64 21.74 -11.42 32.21
CA ILE A 64 23.08 -11.90 32.61
C ILE A 64 23.41 -13.23 31.93
N LEU A 65 22.47 -14.19 31.92
CA LEU A 65 22.69 -15.50 31.29
C LEU A 65 23.02 -15.36 29.80
N LEU A 66 22.24 -14.57 29.06
CA LEU A 66 22.39 -14.41 27.62
C LEU A 66 23.55 -13.50 27.23
N GLY A 67 23.73 -12.37 27.92
CA GLY A 67 24.70 -11.34 27.52
C GLY A 67 26.07 -11.48 28.16
N ARG A 68 26.14 -11.77 29.46
CA ARG A 68 27.39 -11.80 30.25
C ARG A 68 27.99 -13.20 30.39
N LEU A 69 27.15 -14.23 30.45
CA LEU A 69 27.57 -15.63 30.59
C LEU A 69 27.49 -16.42 29.27
N GLY A 70 27.00 -15.78 28.20
CA GLY A 70 26.97 -16.34 26.84
C GLY A 70 26.17 -17.64 26.69
N LYS A 71 25.18 -17.87 27.56
CA LYS A 71 24.31 -19.06 27.50
C LYS A 71 23.40 -19.00 26.28
N THR A 72 23.13 -20.16 25.68
CA THR A 72 22.14 -20.26 24.60
C THR A 72 20.73 -20.11 25.17
N LEU A 73 19.75 -19.79 24.32
CA LEU A 73 18.34 -19.76 24.73
C LEU A 73 17.84 -21.14 25.23
N ASP A 74 18.39 -22.25 24.73
CA ASP A 74 18.07 -23.59 25.21
C ASP A 74 18.64 -23.87 26.60
N GLU A 75 19.89 -23.48 26.85
CA GLU A 75 20.50 -23.55 28.17
C GLU A 75 19.79 -22.63 29.16
N CYS A 76 19.43 -21.42 28.73
CA CYS A 76 18.69 -20.46 29.53
C CYS A 76 17.30 -21.01 29.90
N GLU A 77 16.56 -21.62 28.97
CA GLU A 77 15.26 -22.26 29.28
C GLU A 77 15.43 -23.41 30.27
N LYS A 78 16.40 -24.29 30.04
CA LYS A 78 16.66 -25.43 30.93
C LYS A 78 17.00 -24.95 32.33
N LEU A 79 17.95 -24.03 32.44
CA LEU A 79 18.32 -23.42 33.71
C LEU A 79 17.11 -22.76 34.35
N PHE A 80 16.29 -22.00 33.61
CA PHE A 80 15.06 -21.37 34.13
C PHE A 80 14.06 -22.37 34.71
N ARG A 81 13.86 -23.51 34.05
CA ARG A 81 12.98 -24.60 34.55
C ARG A 81 13.58 -25.25 35.80
N ASP A 82 14.89 -25.53 35.79
CA ASP A 82 15.61 -26.12 36.92
C ASP A 82 15.61 -25.14 38.14
N PHE A 83 15.86 -23.85 37.89
CA PHE A 83 15.79 -22.72 38.84
C PHE A 83 14.43 -22.64 39.53
N GLY A 84 13.33 -22.74 38.76
CA GLY A 84 11.97 -22.73 39.31
C GLY A 84 11.77 -23.81 40.37
N SER A 85 12.27 -25.02 40.12
CA SER A 85 12.17 -26.13 41.08
C SER A 85 13.05 -25.92 42.32
N GLU A 86 14.30 -25.48 42.20
CA GLU A 86 15.21 -25.36 43.36
C GLU A 86 14.97 -24.11 44.22
N ILE A 87 14.55 -22.99 43.63
CA ILE A 87 14.33 -21.71 44.32
C ILE A 87 13.01 -21.72 45.09
N PHE A 88 11.97 -22.38 44.55
CA PHE A 88 10.61 -22.34 45.10
C PHE A 88 10.17 -23.64 45.81
N ALA A 89 10.88 -24.77 45.64
CA ALA A 89 10.56 -26.05 46.32
C ALA A 89 11.08 -26.21 47.76
N GLY A 90 11.63 -25.16 48.39
CA GLY A 90 12.08 -25.21 49.79
C GLY A 90 10.99 -25.72 50.75
N GLY A 91 11.30 -26.80 51.46
CA GLY A 91 10.39 -27.68 52.22
C GLY A 91 9.41 -27.02 53.20
N SER A 92 8.30 -27.70 53.42
CA SER A 92 7.09 -27.29 54.14
C SER A 92 7.26 -27.01 55.64
N SER A 93 8.41 -27.31 56.26
CA SER A 93 8.54 -27.36 57.73
C SER A 93 8.93 -26.04 58.41
N GLY A 94 9.23 -24.96 57.67
CA GLY A 94 9.78 -23.71 58.25
C GLY A 94 9.24 -22.38 57.70
N LYS A 95 8.28 -22.39 56.76
CA LYS A 95 7.78 -21.18 56.07
C LYS A 95 7.12 -20.17 57.02
N ALA A 96 6.41 -20.65 58.04
CA ALA A 96 5.74 -19.78 59.02
C ALA A 96 6.74 -19.07 59.96
N ALA A 97 7.76 -19.78 60.44
CA ALA A 97 8.77 -19.22 61.34
C ALA A 97 9.68 -18.17 60.67
N ARG A 98 10.03 -18.36 59.39
CA ARG A 98 10.87 -17.41 58.63
C ARG A 98 10.13 -16.13 58.25
N LEU A 99 8.87 -16.23 57.82
CA LEU A 99 8.03 -15.06 57.56
C LEU A 99 7.87 -14.19 58.82
N PHE A 100 7.81 -14.82 60.00
CA PHE A 100 7.75 -14.15 61.30
C PHE A 100 9.07 -13.50 61.76
N LEU A 101 10.23 -14.05 61.37
CA LEU A 101 11.56 -13.59 61.82
C LEU A 101 12.23 -12.59 60.86
N THR A 102 12.11 -12.79 59.54
CA THR A 102 12.83 -12.01 58.52
C THR A 102 11.92 -11.27 57.54
N GLY A 103 10.60 -11.50 57.57
CA GLY A 103 9.64 -10.89 56.64
C GLY A 103 9.72 -11.39 55.19
N SER A 104 10.48 -12.45 54.90
CA SER A 104 10.65 -13.04 53.56
C SER A 104 10.15 -14.49 53.50
N ARG A 105 9.60 -14.90 52.35
CA ARG A 105 9.04 -16.25 52.12
C ARG A 105 10.09 -17.31 51.78
N HIS A 106 11.23 -16.93 51.20
CA HIS A 106 12.28 -17.85 50.74
C HIS A 106 13.65 -17.47 51.32
N ALA A 107 14.52 -18.47 51.49
CA ALA A 107 15.95 -18.24 51.69
C ALA A 107 16.61 -17.98 50.35
N SER A 108 17.58 -17.08 50.34
CA SER A 108 18.38 -16.77 49.16
C SER A 108 19.32 -17.88 48.73
N ASP A 109 19.55 -18.87 49.58
CA ASP A 109 20.60 -19.88 49.42
C ASP A 109 20.45 -20.70 48.13
N GLY A 110 19.21 -20.99 47.70
CA GLY A 110 18.93 -21.69 46.45
C GLY A 110 19.32 -20.87 45.21
N LEU A 111 18.84 -19.62 45.13
CA LEU A 111 19.18 -18.70 44.03
C LEU A 111 20.69 -18.46 43.96
N VAL A 112 21.34 -18.19 45.11
CA VAL A 112 22.80 -18.00 45.20
C VAL A 112 23.55 -19.25 44.75
N LYS A 113 23.13 -20.44 45.18
CA LYS A 113 23.78 -21.71 44.83
C LYS A 113 23.76 -21.95 43.33
N VAL A 114 22.62 -21.73 42.68
CA VAL A 114 22.51 -21.99 41.24
C VAL A 114 23.25 -20.92 40.43
N ILE A 115 23.20 -19.64 40.81
CA ILE A 115 24.02 -18.61 40.14
C ILE A 115 25.52 -18.93 40.30
N ARG A 116 25.97 -19.30 41.51
CA ARG A 116 27.36 -19.71 41.77
C ARG A 116 27.81 -20.93 40.96
N SER A 117 26.88 -21.78 40.54
CA SER A 117 27.18 -22.92 39.67
C SER A 117 27.44 -22.50 38.22
N GLN A 118 26.96 -21.32 37.80
CA GLN A 118 27.06 -20.81 36.43
C GLN A 118 28.11 -19.70 36.27
N ALA A 119 28.23 -18.83 37.26
CA ALA A 119 29.21 -17.76 37.36
C ALA A 119 29.91 -17.92 38.71
N ARG A 120 31.24 -17.99 38.75
CA ARG A 120 31.95 -18.04 40.05
C ARG A 120 31.80 -16.68 40.78
N GLU A 121 32.69 -16.32 41.69
CA GLU A 121 32.76 -14.95 42.24
C GLU A 121 33.34 -13.96 41.20
N GLU A 122 32.84 -14.03 39.96
CA GLU A 122 33.18 -13.15 38.84
C GLU A 122 32.55 -11.78 39.01
N MET A 123 33.25 -10.74 38.54
CA MET A 123 32.77 -9.36 38.64
C MET A 123 31.80 -9.03 37.51
N MET A 124 30.82 -8.17 37.81
CA MET A 124 29.87 -7.69 36.83
C MET A 124 30.58 -6.85 35.75
N PHE A 125 31.46 -5.94 36.17
CA PHE A 125 32.35 -5.14 35.32
C PHE A 125 33.80 -5.65 35.39
N GLU A 126 34.43 -5.88 34.23
CA GLU A 126 35.85 -6.24 34.09
C GLU A 126 36.47 -5.41 32.95
N ASP A 127 37.56 -4.70 33.21
CA ASP A 127 38.23 -3.79 32.25
C ASP A 127 38.70 -4.48 30.94
N GLU A 128 38.86 -5.81 30.95
CA GLU A 128 39.34 -6.60 29.80
C GLU A 128 38.23 -7.35 29.03
N ALA A 129 36.94 -7.19 29.38
CA ALA A 129 35.84 -7.96 28.80
C ALA A 129 35.48 -7.64 27.32
N ALA A 130 36.32 -6.89 26.61
CA ALA A 130 36.21 -6.72 25.15
C ALA A 130 36.74 -7.94 24.35
N SER A 131 37.20 -9.02 25.01
CA SER A 131 37.69 -10.23 24.33
C SER A 131 36.76 -11.44 24.45
N LYS A 132 36.11 -11.77 23.32
CA LYS A 132 35.32 -12.99 22.98
C LYS A 132 33.87 -13.07 23.47
N GLY A 133 32.94 -12.54 22.66
CA GLY A 133 31.56 -13.06 22.57
C GLY A 133 30.52 -12.55 23.58
N HIS A 134 30.88 -11.65 24.49
CA HIS A 134 29.94 -11.04 25.45
C HIS A 134 29.25 -9.80 24.87
N VAL A 135 28.00 -9.57 25.27
CA VAL A 135 27.24 -8.35 24.96
C VAL A 135 27.12 -7.50 26.22
N PRO A 136 27.29 -6.17 26.13
CA PRO A 136 27.00 -5.25 27.24
C PRO A 136 25.66 -5.57 27.94
N VAL A 137 25.69 -5.74 29.26
CA VAL A 137 24.50 -6.00 30.09
C VAL A 137 24.32 -4.92 31.14
N ALA A 138 23.07 -4.50 31.36
CA ALA A 138 22.65 -3.73 32.52
C ALA A 138 21.50 -4.41 33.26
N VAL A 139 21.52 -4.36 34.58
CA VAL A 139 20.51 -5.00 35.44
C VAL A 139 19.96 -4.01 36.45
N VAL A 140 18.64 -3.92 36.56
CA VAL A 140 17.96 -2.92 37.40
C VAL A 140 17.75 -3.42 38.83
N SER A 141 18.06 -2.58 39.81
CA SER A 141 17.68 -2.72 41.22
C SER A 141 17.23 -1.36 41.77
N VAL A 142 16.72 -1.31 42.99
CA VAL A 142 16.28 -0.06 43.65
C VAL A 142 16.97 0.09 44.99
N MET A 143 17.50 1.29 45.25
CA MET A 143 18.04 1.64 46.56
C MET A 143 16.91 1.79 47.57
N GLN A 144 16.88 0.94 48.60
CA GLN A 144 15.73 0.82 49.50
C GLN A 144 15.41 2.14 50.24
N LYS A 145 16.42 2.96 50.53
CA LYS A 145 16.26 4.20 51.30
C LYS A 145 15.72 5.37 50.47
N THR A 146 16.15 5.49 49.21
CA THR A 146 15.78 6.64 48.36
C THR A 146 14.66 6.30 47.38
N GLY A 147 14.52 5.02 47.01
CA GLY A 147 13.61 4.57 45.96
C GLY A 147 14.14 4.81 44.54
N ASP A 148 15.39 5.26 44.40
CA ASP A 148 16.02 5.49 43.10
C ASP A 148 16.49 4.16 42.48
N ALA A 149 16.46 4.10 41.15
CA ALA A 149 16.97 2.95 40.40
C ALA A 149 18.51 2.95 40.37
N GLU A 150 19.09 1.77 40.54
CA GLU A 150 20.51 1.49 40.32
C GLU A 150 20.66 0.48 39.17
N LEU A 151 21.67 0.67 38.33
CA LEU A 151 21.96 -0.23 37.21
C LEU A 151 23.31 -0.93 37.47
N PHE A 152 23.29 -2.23 37.73
CA PHE A 152 24.52 -3.02 37.75
C PHE A 152 24.93 -3.36 36.31
N ARG A 153 26.13 -2.97 35.89
CA ARG A 153 26.54 -2.93 34.49
C ARG A 153 27.79 -3.76 34.23
N THR A 154 27.96 -4.20 32.98
CA THR A 154 29.18 -4.83 32.49
C THR A 154 30.05 -3.87 31.66
N TYR A 155 29.75 -2.57 31.71
CA TYR A 155 30.44 -1.50 30.97
C TYR A 155 30.60 -0.25 31.85
N GLY A 156 31.58 0.58 31.52
CA GLY A 156 31.90 1.81 32.26
C GLY A 156 30.99 2.98 31.92
N VAL A 157 30.76 3.84 32.92
CA VAL A 157 30.08 5.14 32.80
C VAL A 157 30.85 6.21 33.56
N ARG A 158 30.78 7.46 33.09
CA ARG A 158 31.57 8.61 33.59
C ARG A 158 31.41 8.92 35.09
N ALA A 159 30.35 8.44 35.75
CA ALA A 159 29.89 8.94 37.04
C ALA A 159 30.23 8.07 38.27
N SER A 160 30.50 6.76 38.11
CA SER A 160 30.97 5.86 39.18
C SER A 160 31.05 4.43 38.64
N VAL A 161 32.08 3.67 39.05
CA VAL A 161 32.15 2.23 38.85
C VAL A 161 32.11 1.59 40.24
N GLU A 162 30.93 1.50 40.84
CA GLU A 162 30.78 0.61 42.00
C GLU A 162 30.80 -0.84 41.49
N SER A 163 31.91 -1.52 41.73
CA SER A 163 32.09 -2.91 41.32
C SER A 163 31.31 -3.84 42.24
N CYS A 164 30.44 -4.68 41.68
CA CYS A 164 29.79 -5.78 42.37
C CYS A 164 30.04 -7.10 41.63
N SER A 165 29.86 -8.22 42.32
CA SER A 165 29.91 -9.54 41.67
C SER A 165 28.63 -9.83 40.88
N ILE A 166 28.70 -10.76 39.94
CA ILE A 166 27.52 -11.25 39.21
C ILE A 166 26.47 -11.81 40.18
N VAL A 167 26.92 -12.48 41.26
CA VAL A 167 26.04 -13.03 42.30
C VAL A 167 25.30 -11.91 43.04
N GLU A 168 25.99 -10.82 43.37
CA GLU A 168 25.41 -9.64 44.01
C GLU A 168 24.39 -8.94 43.12
N ALA A 169 24.71 -8.71 41.84
CA ALA A 169 23.79 -8.10 40.88
C ALA A 169 22.52 -8.93 40.69
N CYS A 170 22.65 -10.25 40.51
CA CYS A 170 21.52 -11.18 40.42
C CYS A 170 20.66 -11.19 41.70
N ARG A 171 21.31 -11.10 42.87
CA ARG A 171 20.61 -11.06 44.17
C ARG A 171 19.87 -9.76 44.38
N ALA A 172 20.47 -8.63 44.04
CA ALA A 172 19.87 -7.30 44.16
C ALA A 172 18.65 -7.15 43.25
N THR A 173 18.78 -7.53 41.96
CA THR A 173 17.66 -7.42 41.01
C THR A 173 16.48 -8.31 41.37
N SER A 174 16.72 -9.47 42.00
CA SER A 174 15.66 -10.43 42.37
C SER A 174 15.19 -10.29 43.83
N ALA A 175 15.61 -9.26 44.57
CA ALA A 175 15.29 -9.07 45.99
C ALA A 175 13.85 -8.54 46.21
N ALA A 176 12.84 -9.25 45.69
CA ALA A 176 11.45 -8.79 45.75
C ALA A 176 10.97 -8.83 47.20
N THR A 177 10.54 -7.68 47.74
CA THR A 177 10.08 -7.61 49.14
C THR A 177 8.93 -8.60 49.32
N THR A 178 8.98 -9.41 50.38
CA THR A 178 8.15 -10.61 50.68
C THR A 178 8.63 -11.94 50.11
N PHE A 179 9.46 -12.01 49.06
CA PHE A 179 10.04 -13.26 48.55
C PHE A 179 11.47 -13.48 49.02
N PHE A 180 12.35 -12.49 48.82
CA PHE A 180 13.74 -12.54 49.24
C PHE A 180 14.09 -11.33 50.13
N PRO A 181 15.03 -11.47 51.08
CA PRO A 181 15.52 -10.34 51.84
C PRO A 181 16.30 -9.37 50.94
N SER A 182 16.34 -8.09 51.31
CA SER A 182 17.22 -7.09 50.71
C SER A 182 18.68 -7.51 50.84
N ILE A 183 19.54 -6.91 50.01
CA ILE A 183 20.97 -7.18 50.01
C ILE A 183 21.74 -5.87 50.20
N SER A 184 22.75 -5.89 51.06
CA SER A 184 23.69 -4.78 51.20
C SER A 184 24.89 -5.00 50.29
N ILE A 185 25.14 -4.06 49.39
CA ILE A 185 26.33 -4.01 48.54
C ILE A 185 26.99 -2.64 48.81
N ASN A 186 28.27 -2.63 49.18
CA ASN A 186 29.02 -1.41 49.50
C ASN A 186 28.34 -0.48 50.54
N GLY A 187 27.56 -1.04 51.47
CA GLY A 187 26.86 -0.27 52.51
C GLY A 187 25.52 0.35 52.08
N VAL A 188 25.09 0.12 50.84
CA VAL A 188 23.77 0.48 50.31
C VAL A 188 22.86 -0.74 50.29
N GLU A 189 21.63 -0.60 50.79
CA GLU A 189 20.61 -1.66 50.79
C GLU A 189 19.80 -1.60 49.49
N TYR A 190 19.71 -2.74 48.81
CA TYR A 190 19.06 -2.90 47.52
C TYR A 190 17.87 -3.85 47.57
N VAL A 191 16.82 -3.53 46.81
CA VAL A 191 15.62 -4.34 46.59
C VAL A 191 15.35 -4.50 45.09
N ASP A 192 14.40 -5.36 44.72
CA ASP A 192 14.07 -5.67 43.32
C ASP A 192 13.76 -4.42 42.47
N GLY A 193 14.21 -4.40 41.22
CA GLY A 193 13.90 -3.33 40.27
C GLY A 193 12.41 -3.23 39.90
N ALA A 194 11.63 -4.27 40.15
CA ALA A 194 10.19 -4.30 39.93
C ALA A 194 9.44 -3.21 40.72
N PHE A 195 10.06 -2.66 41.79
CA PHE A 195 9.58 -1.48 42.52
C PHE A 195 9.73 -0.21 41.68
N GLY A 196 8.80 -0.01 40.75
CA GLY A 196 8.70 1.20 39.93
C GLY A 196 9.44 1.12 38.59
N PHE A 197 10.39 0.21 38.41
CA PHE A 197 11.25 0.10 37.22
C PHE A 197 11.18 -1.27 36.54
N ASN A 198 10.00 -1.91 36.56
CA ASN A 198 9.82 -3.26 36.06
C ASN A 198 10.06 -3.42 34.55
N ASN A 199 9.69 -2.41 33.74
CA ASN A 199 10.08 -2.33 32.33
C ASN A 199 11.30 -1.38 32.22
N PRO A 200 12.50 -1.88 31.88
CA PRO A 200 13.72 -1.07 31.92
C PRO A 200 13.93 -0.17 30.69
N SER A 201 12.98 -0.14 29.74
CA SER A 201 13.16 0.54 28.44
C SER A 201 13.44 2.04 28.58
N ASP A 202 12.77 2.75 29.50
CA ASP A 202 13.04 4.20 29.70
C ASP A 202 14.37 4.45 30.44
N LEU A 203 14.75 3.56 31.37
CA LEU A 203 16.02 3.65 32.08
C LEU A 203 17.20 3.49 31.12
N ILE A 204 17.16 2.49 30.24
CA ILE A 204 18.27 2.26 29.31
C ILE A 204 18.42 3.41 28.30
N LEU A 205 17.33 4.04 27.87
CA LEU A 205 17.38 5.22 27.00
C LEU A 205 18.05 6.43 27.67
N LYS A 206 17.88 6.58 28.99
CA LYS A 206 18.57 7.63 29.78
C LYS A 206 20.04 7.28 29.96
N GLU A 207 20.33 6.02 30.23
CA GLU A 207 21.69 5.48 30.41
C GLU A 207 22.58 5.65 29.17
N LEU A 208 22.03 5.49 27.97
CA LEU A 208 22.76 5.66 26.70
C LEU A 208 23.35 7.07 26.49
N LYS A 209 22.89 8.08 27.24
CA LYS A 209 23.49 9.44 27.23
C LYS A 209 24.80 9.52 28.01
N SER A 210 25.07 8.57 28.90
CA SER A 210 26.20 8.58 29.85
C SER A 210 27.20 7.43 29.65
N ILE A 211 26.92 6.52 28.72
CA ILE A 211 27.78 5.37 28.43
C ILE A 211 29.11 5.80 27.78
N GLU A 212 30.23 5.23 28.22
CA GLU A 212 31.54 5.52 27.63
C GLU A 212 31.82 4.71 26.35
N TRP A 213 31.02 3.67 26.09
CA TRP A 213 31.12 2.80 24.92
C TRP A 213 29.76 2.62 24.22
N PRO A 214 29.61 2.87 22.90
CA PRO A 214 30.65 3.21 21.91
C PRO A 214 31.09 4.69 21.92
N ALA A 215 30.31 5.55 22.56
CA ALA A 215 30.59 6.93 23.01
C ALA A 215 29.26 7.47 23.57
N PRO A 216 29.24 8.50 24.43
CA PRO A 216 27.98 9.11 24.88
C PRO A 216 27.18 9.62 23.68
N LEU A 217 25.95 9.13 23.52
CA LEU A 217 25.09 9.53 22.40
C LEU A 217 24.40 10.86 22.73
N LEU A 218 24.65 11.89 21.91
CA LEU A 218 23.99 13.20 22.03
C LEU A 218 22.48 13.08 21.85
N ASP A 219 22.07 12.21 20.91
CA ASP A 219 20.67 11.82 20.70
C ASP A 219 20.55 10.29 20.61
N PRO A 220 20.27 9.62 21.74
CA PRO A 220 20.10 8.16 21.77
C PRO A 220 18.97 7.64 20.88
N LEU A 221 17.90 8.43 20.62
CA LEU A 221 16.76 7.97 19.83
C LEU A 221 17.12 7.87 18.34
N ALA A 222 17.85 8.86 17.82
CA ALA A 222 18.32 8.86 16.43
C ALA A 222 19.25 7.67 16.10
N GLU A 223 20.03 7.25 17.09
CA GLU A 223 21.07 6.24 17.01
C GLU A 223 20.58 4.82 17.30
N ILE A 224 19.37 4.65 17.83
CA ILE A 224 18.74 3.33 17.96
C ILE A 224 18.23 2.88 16.59
N GLY A 225 18.70 1.71 16.17
CA GLY A 225 18.22 0.98 14.99
C GLY A 225 17.03 0.07 15.32
N CYS A 226 17.02 -0.51 16.52
CA CYS A 226 15.91 -1.32 17.02
C CYS A 226 15.97 -1.43 18.56
N LEU A 227 14.86 -1.18 19.25
CA LEU A 227 14.66 -1.45 20.67
C LEU A 227 13.54 -2.48 20.83
N VAL A 228 13.89 -3.67 21.32
CA VAL A 228 12.96 -4.76 21.58
C VAL A 228 12.72 -4.85 23.07
N SER A 229 11.48 -4.67 23.51
CA SER A 229 11.05 -4.84 24.89
C SER A 229 10.18 -6.08 24.99
N VAL A 230 10.54 -7.03 25.86
CA VAL A 230 9.80 -8.28 26.05
C VAL A 230 9.22 -8.32 27.45
N GLY A 231 7.91 -8.51 27.52
CA GLY A 231 7.15 -8.57 28.76
C GLY A 231 6.89 -10.00 29.23
N SER A 232 6.64 -10.13 30.54
CA SER A 232 6.31 -11.39 31.21
C SER A 232 4.79 -11.65 31.32
N GLY A 233 3.97 -10.97 30.52
CA GLY A 233 2.50 -11.03 30.58
C GLY A 233 1.86 -10.05 31.56
N ARG A 234 0.65 -9.57 31.25
CA ARG A 234 -0.09 -8.56 32.03
C ARG A 234 -0.73 -9.15 33.30
N PRO A 235 -0.39 -8.70 34.52
CA PRO A 235 -1.13 -9.08 35.72
C PRO A 235 -2.47 -8.32 35.85
N THR A 236 -3.49 -8.95 36.45
CA THR A 236 -4.76 -8.27 36.83
C THR A 236 -4.77 -7.91 38.32
N PHE A 237 -4.77 -6.60 38.61
CA PHE A 237 -4.74 -6.07 39.98
C PHE A 237 -5.90 -6.55 40.88
N GLU A 238 -7.09 -6.77 40.32
CA GLU A 238 -8.28 -7.20 41.10
C GLU A 238 -8.15 -8.62 41.67
N ARG A 239 -7.43 -9.51 40.99
CA ARG A 239 -7.30 -10.91 41.40
C ARG A 239 -6.10 -11.14 42.33
N GLU A 240 -4.99 -10.45 42.10
CA GLU A 240 -3.87 -10.40 43.06
C GLU A 240 -4.34 -9.87 44.42
N LYS A 241 -5.27 -8.91 44.41
CA LYS A 241 -5.93 -8.41 45.61
C LYS A 241 -6.69 -9.50 46.38
N ALA A 242 -7.43 -10.36 45.66
CA ALA A 242 -8.20 -11.46 46.24
C ALA A 242 -7.32 -12.60 46.79
N SER A 243 -6.23 -12.96 46.09
CA SER A 243 -5.27 -13.98 46.58
C SER A 243 -4.56 -13.51 47.86
N VAL A 244 -4.10 -12.26 47.89
CA VAL A 244 -3.39 -11.68 49.04
C VAL A 244 -4.32 -11.42 50.23
N SER A 245 -5.60 -11.07 50.01
CA SER A 245 -6.58 -10.85 51.09
C SER A 245 -7.11 -12.12 51.74
N SER A 246 -7.08 -13.27 51.05
CA SER A 246 -7.60 -14.55 51.55
C SER A 246 -6.72 -15.24 52.63
N ARG A 247 -5.51 -14.72 52.89
CA ARG A 247 -4.47 -15.38 53.71
C ARG A 247 -4.09 -14.60 54.99
N VAL A 248 -4.96 -13.70 55.47
CA VAL A 248 -4.66 -12.78 56.59
C VAL A 248 -4.80 -13.47 57.96
N THR A 249 -3.73 -13.45 58.75
CA THR A 249 -3.76 -13.70 60.22
C THR A 249 -3.54 -12.39 60.99
N PRO A 250 -3.99 -12.28 62.26
CA PRO A 250 -4.08 -11.00 62.99
C PRO A 250 -2.76 -10.22 63.17
N GLY A 251 -1.60 -10.84 62.97
CA GLY A 251 -0.27 -10.19 63.04
C GLY A 251 0.36 -9.80 61.69
N GLY A 252 -0.23 -10.15 60.54
CA GLY A 252 0.42 -10.08 59.21
C GLY A 252 0.08 -8.85 58.35
N ILE A 253 -0.72 -7.92 58.85
CA ILE A 253 -1.37 -6.85 58.06
C ILE A 253 -0.36 -5.96 57.30
N LYS A 254 0.81 -5.68 57.88
CA LYS A 254 1.86 -4.85 57.24
C LYS A 254 2.52 -5.53 56.03
N SER A 255 2.70 -6.86 56.05
CA SER A 255 3.28 -7.63 54.94
C SER A 255 2.30 -7.75 53.77
N VAL A 256 1.01 -7.88 54.06
CA VAL A 256 -0.08 -7.97 53.08
C VAL A 256 -0.26 -6.63 52.34
N SER A 257 -0.19 -5.48 53.04
CA SER A 257 -0.24 -4.17 52.41
C SER A 257 0.98 -3.88 51.51
N ALA A 258 2.17 -4.34 51.89
CA ALA A 258 3.38 -4.19 51.09
C ALA A 258 3.32 -5.04 49.81
N ALA A 259 2.83 -6.28 49.90
CA ALA A 259 2.61 -7.16 48.75
C ALA A 259 1.58 -6.58 47.76
N LEU A 260 0.44 -6.07 48.26
CA LEU A 260 -0.58 -5.41 47.44
C LEU A 260 -0.07 -4.16 46.73
N LYS A 261 0.76 -3.36 47.41
CA LYS A 261 1.41 -2.17 46.84
C LYS A 261 2.40 -2.57 45.74
N CYS A 262 3.23 -3.59 45.98
CA CYS A 262 4.17 -4.16 45.01
C CYS A 262 3.47 -4.64 43.73
N CYS A 263 2.45 -5.50 43.86
CA CYS A 263 1.62 -5.98 42.76
C CYS A 263 0.99 -4.83 41.93
N LYS A 264 0.46 -3.81 42.61
CA LYS A 264 -0.10 -2.61 41.97
C LYS A 264 0.96 -1.86 41.17
N GLU A 265 2.14 -1.65 41.74
CA GLU A 265 3.23 -0.88 41.11
C GLU A 265 3.81 -1.62 39.90
N ILE A 266 3.94 -2.94 39.96
CA ILE A 266 4.36 -3.79 38.83
C ILE A 266 3.35 -3.69 37.67
N ALA A 267 2.06 -3.88 37.96
CA ALA A 267 0.99 -3.85 36.96
C ALA A 267 0.83 -2.46 36.30
N THR A 268 1.01 -1.38 37.06
CA THR A 268 0.83 -0.01 36.56
C THR A 268 2.08 0.58 35.93
N SER A 269 3.29 0.10 36.25
CA SER A 269 4.53 0.67 35.71
C SER A 269 4.84 0.19 34.29
N CYS A 270 4.72 -1.12 33.98
CA CYS A 270 5.11 -1.65 32.66
C CYS A 270 4.36 -1.03 31.49
N HIS A 271 3.03 -0.96 31.61
CA HIS A 271 2.18 -0.42 30.55
C HIS A 271 2.43 1.09 30.36
N ARG A 272 2.57 1.84 31.45
CA ARG A 272 2.86 3.27 31.42
C ARG A 272 4.22 3.56 30.77
N VAL A 273 5.26 2.81 31.13
CA VAL A 273 6.60 2.96 30.52
C VAL A 273 6.57 2.60 29.05
N HIS A 274 5.91 1.49 28.67
CA HIS A 274 5.76 1.11 27.27
C HIS A 274 5.07 2.21 26.44
N LEU A 275 3.95 2.76 26.91
CA LEU A 275 3.24 3.84 26.21
C LEU A 275 4.10 5.10 26.08
N GLY A 276 4.79 5.51 27.15
CA GLY A 276 5.66 6.69 27.11
C GLY A 276 6.86 6.51 26.18
N VAL A 277 7.47 5.32 26.12
CA VAL A 277 8.55 5.03 25.15
C VAL A 277 7.98 4.99 23.73
N ALA A 278 6.85 4.32 23.49
CA ALA A 278 6.21 4.28 22.18
C ALA A 278 5.85 5.67 21.65
N GLU A 279 5.33 6.55 22.52
CA GLU A 279 5.01 7.94 22.20
C GLU A 279 6.26 8.72 21.80
N ARG A 280 7.36 8.60 22.56
CA ARG A 280 8.64 9.24 22.21
C ARG A 280 9.19 8.78 20.85
N PHE A 281 9.13 7.49 20.53
CA PHE A 281 9.52 7.00 19.21
C PHE A 281 8.56 7.48 18.11
N LYS A 282 7.27 7.64 18.43
CA LYS A 282 6.27 8.14 17.48
C LYS A 282 6.46 9.62 17.16
N ASP A 283 6.73 10.45 18.16
CA ASP A 283 6.92 11.90 18.01
C ASP A 283 8.15 12.22 17.13
N GLU A 284 9.18 11.38 17.18
CA GLU A 284 10.38 11.47 16.34
C GLU A 284 10.22 10.80 14.96
N GLY A 285 9.03 10.25 14.64
CA GLY A 285 8.79 9.55 13.37
C GLY A 285 9.51 8.20 13.24
N LEU A 286 9.89 7.57 14.36
CA LEU A 286 10.66 6.33 14.47
C LEU A 286 9.81 5.14 14.98
N VAL A 287 8.51 5.13 14.68
CA VAL A 287 7.57 4.08 15.13
C VAL A 287 8.00 2.66 14.76
N ASP A 288 8.79 2.52 13.71
CA ASP A 288 9.32 1.25 13.19
C ASP A 288 10.59 0.79 13.92
N ARG A 289 11.00 1.43 15.02
CA ARG A 289 12.22 1.06 15.76
C ARG A 289 11.99 0.59 17.19
N TYR A 290 10.75 0.62 17.68
CA TYR A 290 10.40 0.13 19.02
C TYR A 290 9.35 -0.97 18.94
N TYR A 291 9.68 -2.14 19.47
CA TYR A 291 8.79 -3.31 19.48
C TYR A 291 8.55 -3.78 20.90
N ARG A 292 7.28 -4.05 21.24
CA ARG A 292 6.89 -4.59 22.55
C ARG A 292 6.17 -5.91 22.37
N PHE A 293 6.84 -7.00 22.74
CA PHE A 293 6.24 -8.33 22.77
C PHE A 293 5.83 -8.67 24.19
N ASP A 294 4.53 -8.70 24.47
CA ASP A 294 4.00 -8.93 25.82
C ASP A 294 2.66 -9.65 25.72
N VAL A 295 2.55 -10.78 26.39
CA VAL A 295 1.35 -11.63 26.33
C VAL A 295 0.18 -10.88 26.95
N ASP A 296 -0.83 -10.60 26.13
CA ASP A 296 -1.93 -9.69 26.45
C ASP A 296 -3.06 -10.35 27.23
N ARG A 297 -3.23 -11.68 27.09
CA ARG A 297 -4.24 -12.50 27.79
C ARG A 297 -3.75 -13.91 28.11
N GLY A 298 -4.31 -14.52 29.16
CA GLY A 298 -4.14 -15.92 29.54
C GLY A 298 -3.04 -16.21 30.58
N LEU A 299 -2.19 -15.23 30.92
CA LEU A 299 -1.18 -15.33 31.98
C LEU A 299 -1.57 -14.58 33.26
N GLU A 300 -2.75 -13.97 33.30
CA GLU A 300 -3.19 -13.11 34.41
C GLU A 300 -3.50 -13.91 35.70
N SER A 301 -3.71 -15.22 35.57
CA SER A 301 -4.07 -16.11 36.68
C SER A 301 -2.89 -16.82 37.35
N ILE A 302 -1.66 -16.61 36.87
CA ILE A 302 -0.46 -17.32 37.36
C ILE A 302 0.21 -16.49 38.46
N GLU A 303 0.40 -17.08 39.65
CA GLU A 303 1.17 -16.43 40.72
C GLU A 303 2.69 -16.46 40.40
N LEU A 304 3.43 -15.41 40.80
CA LEU A 304 4.86 -15.24 40.48
C LEU A 304 5.77 -16.37 41.00
N ASN A 305 5.29 -17.17 41.95
CA ASN A 305 6.00 -18.24 42.65
C ASN A 305 5.40 -19.65 42.43
N GLU A 306 4.45 -19.81 41.49
CA GLU A 306 3.91 -21.11 41.10
C GLU A 306 4.88 -21.82 40.16
N THR A 307 5.50 -22.92 40.63
CA THR A 307 6.57 -23.61 39.90
C THR A 307 6.24 -25.05 39.56
N ASP A 308 4.96 -25.43 39.60
CA ASP A 308 4.55 -26.76 39.19
C ASP A 308 4.54 -26.90 37.66
N GLU A 309 4.70 -28.13 37.20
CA GLU A 309 4.81 -28.47 35.78
C GLU A 309 3.58 -28.03 34.97
N LYS A 310 2.38 -28.01 35.58
CA LYS A 310 1.15 -27.58 34.89
C LYS A 310 1.17 -26.09 34.62
N THR A 311 1.65 -25.29 35.57
CA THR A 311 1.83 -23.85 35.41
C THR A 311 2.82 -23.53 34.30
N MET A 312 3.97 -24.21 34.27
CA MET A 312 4.97 -24.05 33.19
C MET A 312 4.43 -24.44 31.81
N GLN A 313 3.63 -25.51 31.74
CA GLN A 313 2.94 -25.92 30.52
C GLN A 313 1.91 -24.87 30.08
N HIS A 314 1.15 -24.32 31.02
CA HIS A 314 0.17 -23.26 30.74
C HIS A 314 0.84 -21.99 30.19
N VAL A 315 1.94 -21.52 30.80
CA VAL A 315 2.75 -20.41 30.26
C VAL A 315 3.19 -20.70 28.83
N SER A 316 3.69 -21.91 28.58
CA SER A 316 4.18 -22.32 27.26
C SER A 316 3.07 -22.33 26.20
N VAL A 317 1.88 -22.85 26.55
CA VAL A 317 0.72 -22.92 25.64
C VAL A 317 0.20 -21.52 25.31
N VAL A 318 -0.02 -20.69 26.32
CA VAL A 318 -0.55 -19.33 26.13
C VAL A 318 0.44 -18.46 25.36
N THR A 319 1.74 -18.54 25.68
CA THR A 319 2.77 -17.79 24.96
C THR A 319 2.84 -18.22 23.49
N ARG A 320 2.77 -19.52 23.19
CA ARG A 320 2.71 -20.02 21.81
C ARG A 320 1.45 -19.56 21.08
N ALA A 321 0.30 -19.50 21.76
CA ALA A 321 -0.93 -18.99 21.18
C ALA A 321 -0.82 -17.49 20.85
N TYR A 322 -0.26 -16.70 21.76
CA TYR A 322 0.06 -15.28 21.54
C TYR A 322 0.96 -15.10 20.32
N MET A 323 2.06 -15.85 20.25
CA MET A 323 3.01 -15.79 19.13
C MET A 323 2.39 -16.25 17.82
N ARG A 324 1.39 -17.13 17.80
CA ARG A 324 0.71 -17.58 16.57
C ARG A 324 -0.32 -16.59 16.04
N SER A 325 -0.66 -15.54 16.79
CA SER A 325 -1.56 -14.51 16.30
C SER A 325 -0.94 -13.77 15.11
N HIS A 326 -1.74 -13.47 14.09
CA HIS A 326 -1.24 -12.79 12.88
C HIS A 326 -0.57 -11.44 13.21
N ALA A 327 -1.14 -10.67 14.15
CA ALA A 327 -0.57 -9.39 14.56
C ALA A 327 0.85 -9.53 15.15
N VAL A 328 1.06 -10.52 16.03
CA VAL A 328 2.38 -10.74 16.67
C VAL A 328 3.38 -11.32 15.67
N GLN A 329 2.96 -12.22 14.77
CA GLN A 329 3.82 -12.70 13.69
C GLN A 329 4.28 -11.56 12.79
N ASP A 330 3.38 -10.65 12.41
CA ASP A 330 3.71 -9.50 11.57
C ASP A 330 4.69 -8.55 12.28
N GLU A 331 4.47 -8.26 13.58
CA GLU A 331 5.40 -7.46 14.39
C GLU A 331 6.76 -8.15 14.57
N MET A 332 6.80 -9.47 14.79
CA MET A 332 8.04 -10.25 14.88
C MET A 332 8.83 -10.22 13.58
N VAL A 333 8.17 -10.32 12.42
CA VAL A 333 8.82 -10.24 11.11
C VAL A 333 9.41 -8.84 10.87
N GLN A 334 8.68 -7.78 11.23
CA GLN A 334 9.16 -6.40 11.15
C GLN A 334 10.39 -6.19 12.05
N CYS A 335 10.30 -6.61 13.31
CA CYS A 335 11.40 -6.57 14.26
C CYS A 335 12.64 -7.32 13.73
N CYS A 336 12.47 -8.54 13.20
CA CYS A 336 13.56 -9.33 12.62
C CYS A 336 14.22 -8.67 11.42
N SER A 337 13.51 -7.82 10.67
CA SER A 337 14.10 -7.08 9.55
C SER A 337 15.19 -6.08 9.97
N LEU A 338 15.16 -5.66 11.25
CA LEU A 338 16.12 -4.74 11.85
C LEU A 338 17.22 -5.48 12.65
N LEU A 339 17.03 -6.76 12.93
CA LEU A 339 17.97 -7.62 13.66
C LEU A 339 18.78 -8.47 12.66
N GLY A 340 20.02 -8.03 12.35
CA GLY A 340 21.00 -8.85 11.60
C GLY A 340 21.95 -9.62 12.54
N ALA A 341 22.40 -10.82 12.15
CA ALA A 341 23.43 -11.53 12.91
C ALA A 341 24.81 -10.88 12.70
N LYS A 342 25.48 -10.51 13.79
CA LYS A 342 26.86 -10.01 13.79
C LYS A 342 27.82 -11.17 13.47
N ILE A 343 28.08 -11.44 12.19
CA ILE A 343 29.11 -12.40 11.79
C ILE A 343 30.45 -11.66 11.73
N GLY A 344 31.35 -11.96 12.68
CA GLY A 344 32.74 -11.53 12.64
C GLY A 344 33.45 -12.10 11.42
N THR A 345 34.23 -11.24 10.76
CA THR A 345 35.01 -11.47 9.54
C THR A 345 35.85 -12.76 9.53
N ALA A 346 35.61 -13.66 8.56
CA ALA A 346 36.62 -14.41 7.79
C ALA A 346 35.93 -15.49 6.93
N GLY A 347 35.85 -15.26 5.62
CA GLY A 347 35.28 -16.18 4.65
C GLY A 347 34.53 -15.41 3.58
N GLU A 348 35.12 -15.40 2.39
CA GLU A 348 34.64 -14.72 1.18
C GLU A 348 33.11 -14.64 1.09
N ALA A 349 32.60 -13.42 0.93
CA ALA A 349 31.21 -13.21 0.59
C ALA A 349 30.90 -14.04 -0.67
N PRO A 350 29.85 -14.89 -0.68
CA PRO A 350 29.35 -15.41 -1.92
C PRO A 350 28.96 -14.19 -2.76
N ILE A 351 29.58 -14.06 -3.93
CA ILE A 351 29.16 -13.11 -4.96
C ILE A 351 27.63 -13.20 -5.04
N PRO A 352 26.87 -12.11 -4.83
CA PRO A 352 25.42 -12.17 -4.98
C PRO A 352 25.14 -12.68 -6.38
N HIS A 353 24.53 -13.88 -6.47
CA HIS A 353 23.92 -14.31 -7.71
C HIS A 353 23.04 -13.17 -8.21
N ARG A 354 23.26 -12.76 -9.48
CA ARG A 354 22.51 -11.73 -10.19
C ARG A 354 21.01 -11.85 -9.89
N SER A 355 20.52 -11.11 -8.91
CA SER A 355 19.09 -11.02 -8.62
C SER A 355 18.52 -10.01 -9.60
N SER A 356 17.77 -10.50 -10.58
CA SER A 356 16.99 -9.64 -11.47
C SER A 356 16.13 -8.68 -10.64
N PRO A 357 15.99 -7.40 -11.04
CA PRO A 357 15.18 -6.44 -10.31
C PRO A 357 13.72 -6.92 -10.24
N LEU A 358 13.04 -6.62 -9.14
CA LEU A 358 11.60 -6.85 -9.07
C LEU A 358 10.88 -5.82 -9.95
N LEU A 359 10.35 -6.28 -11.08
CA LEU A 359 9.54 -5.44 -11.97
C LEU A 359 8.09 -5.47 -11.51
N LEU A 360 7.57 -4.32 -11.10
CA LEU A 360 6.23 -4.23 -10.52
C LEU A 360 5.15 -3.77 -11.49
N SER A 361 5.48 -3.46 -12.72
CA SER A 361 4.51 -2.94 -13.70
C SER A 361 4.91 -3.35 -15.10
N THR A 362 3.93 -3.40 -16.00
CA THR A 362 4.17 -3.76 -17.39
C THR A 362 5.05 -2.70 -18.08
N LEU A 363 6.23 -3.09 -18.57
CA LEU A 363 7.06 -2.22 -19.39
C LEU A 363 6.47 -2.03 -20.80
N PRO A 364 6.60 -0.83 -21.41
CA PRO A 364 6.32 -0.66 -22.83
C PRO A 364 7.22 -1.56 -23.70
N GLN A 365 6.80 -1.80 -24.94
CA GLN A 365 7.56 -2.63 -25.86
C GLN A 365 8.83 -1.92 -26.33
N SER A 366 9.99 -2.56 -26.17
CA SER A 366 11.25 -2.09 -26.73
C SER A 366 11.30 -2.33 -28.25
N THR A 367 12.01 -1.46 -28.96
CA THR A 367 12.28 -1.66 -30.39
C THR A 367 13.32 -2.76 -30.59
N HIS A 368 13.17 -3.56 -31.64
CA HIS A 368 14.16 -4.60 -31.99
C HIS A 368 15.53 -4.03 -32.39
N SER A 369 15.60 -2.75 -32.72
CA SER A 369 16.84 -2.08 -33.08
C SER A 369 16.86 -0.69 -32.46
N PHE A 370 17.92 -0.43 -31.71
CA PHE A 370 18.21 0.82 -31.04
C PHE A 370 19.47 1.41 -31.68
N TYR A 371 19.46 2.70 -31.99
CA TYR A 371 20.54 3.36 -32.75
C TYR A 371 21.09 4.56 -31.98
N GLY A 372 22.41 4.69 -31.96
CA GLY A 372 23.11 5.82 -31.36
C GLY A 372 22.88 5.97 -29.86
N ARG A 373 22.82 7.24 -29.40
CA ARG A 373 22.47 7.66 -28.03
C ARG A 373 23.41 7.27 -26.90
N GLN A 374 24.66 6.94 -27.22
CA GLN A 374 25.64 6.51 -26.21
C GLN A 374 25.99 7.63 -25.23
N ALA A 375 26.00 8.89 -25.68
CA ALA A 375 26.21 10.05 -24.81
C ALA A 375 25.06 10.18 -23.80
N GLU A 376 23.81 10.20 -24.28
CA GLU A 376 22.64 10.33 -23.41
C GLU A 376 22.50 9.13 -22.45
N LEU A 377 22.80 7.90 -22.88
CA LEU A 377 22.82 6.73 -21.99
C LEU A 377 23.88 6.87 -20.89
N SER A 378 25.06 7.38 -21.22
CA SER A 378 26.12 7.63 -20.24
C SER A 378 25.70 8.68 -19.22
N GLU A 379 25.06 9.77 -19.66
CA GLU A 379 24.53 10.82 -18.79
C GLU A 379 23.44 10.28 -17.84
N ILE A 380 22.53 9.44 -18.35
CA ILE A 380 21.50 8.78 -17.52
C ILE A 380 22.16 7.90 -16.46
N ARG A 381 23.16 7.10 -16.87
CA ARG A 381 23.85 6.17 -15.98
C ARG A 381 24.55 6.88 -14.82
N GLU A 382 25.21 8.00 -15.12
CA GLU A 382 25.89 8.81 -14.11
C GLU A 382 24.89 9.49 -13.16
N ALA A 383 23.83 10.07 -13.71
CA ALA A 383 22.83 10.80 -12.93
C ALA A 383 21.92 9.88 -12.09
N LEU A 384 21.72 8.62 -12.48
CA LEU A 384 20.89 7.64 -11.76
C LEU A 384 21.69 6.54 -11.04
N ASP A 385 22.96 6.78 -10.72
CA ASP A 385 23.80 5.80 -10.05
C ASP A 385 23.23 5.43 -8.65
N PRO A 386 22.79 4.17 -8.43
CA PRO A 386 22.25 3.74 -7.13
C PRO A 386 23.26 3.70 -5.98
N ALA A 387 24.56 3.82 -6.28
CA ALA A 387 25.64 3.89 -5.29
C ALA A 387 25.76 5.29 -4.66
N GLN A 388 25.29 6.34 -5.34
CA GLN A 388 25.34 7.68 -4.78
C GLN A 388 24.33 7.85 -3.63
N PRO A 389 24.74 8.49 -2.51
CA PRO A 389 23.83 8.83 -1.42
C PRO A 389 22.82 9.88 -1.89
N ALA A 390 21.60 9.85 -1.33
CA ALA A 390 20.44 10.68 -1.69
C ALA A 390 19.61 10.20 -2.90
N ARG A 391 18.53 10.94 -3.18
CA ARG A 391 17.57 10.70 -4.27
C ARG A 391 18.18 11.17 -5.59
N LYS A 392 18.16 10.30 -6.60
CA LYS A 392 18.61 10.61 -7.96
C LYS A 392 17.42 10.97 -8.83
N CYS A 393 17.56 12.01 -9.65
CA CYS A 393 16.48 12.46 -10.52
C CYS A 393 17.01 12.77 -11.91
N VAL A 394 16.35 12.25 -12.95
CA VAL A 394 16.62 12.61 -14.34
C VAL A 394 15.34 13.02 -15.06
N LEU A 395 15.41 14.09 -15.84
CA LEU A 395 14.38 14.54 -16.77
C LEU A 395 14.88 14.36 -18.21
N LEU A 396 14.25 13.46 -18.95
CA LEU A 396 14.42 13.31 -20.39
C LEU A 396 13.41 14.21 -21.10
N CYS A 397 13.88 15.28 -21.73
CA CYS A 397 13.02 16.27 -22.40
C CYS A 397 13.28 16.28 -23.91
N GLY A 398 12.24 16.29 -24.74
CA GLY A 398 12.44 16.37 -26.20
C GLY A 398 11.16 16.11 -26.97
N ILE A 399 11.15 16.43 -28.26
CA ILE A 399 9.95 16.33 -29.11
C ILE A 399 9.33 14.93 -29.14
N GLY A 400 8.03 14.85 -29.44
CA GLY A 400 7.34 13.57 -29.63
C GLY A 400 8.07 12.68 -30.64
N GLY A 401 8.12 11.37 -30.43
CA GLY A 401 8.80 10.46 -31.37
C GLY A 401 10.33 10.50 -31.39
N SER A 402 10.99 11.33 -30.55
CA SER A 402 12.46 11.39 -30.47
C SER A 402 13.13 10.14 -29.85
N GLY A 403 12.36 9.29 -29.18
CA GLY A 403 12.84 8.03 -28.59
C GLY A 403 13.05 8.03 -27.07
N LYS A 404 12.57 9.04 -26.33
CA LYS A 404 12.70 9.13 -24.85
C LYS A 404 12.29 7.86 -24.11
N THR A 405 11.10 7.34 -24.40
CA THR A 405 10.58 6.08 -23.82
C THR A 405 11.51 4.90 -24.13
N GLN A 406 12.06 4.83 -25.35
CA GLN A 406 12.99 3.76 -25.74
C GLN A 406 14.37 3.93 -25.08
N LEU A 407 14.81 5.17 -24.85
CA LEU A 407 16.04 5.47 -24.11
C LEU A 407 15.92 5.04 -22.64
N ALA A 408 14.78 5.31 -22.00
CA ALA A 408 14.48 4.85 -20.64
C ALA A 408 14.42 3.31 -20.55
N LEU A 409 13.78 2.65 -21.51
CA LEU A 409 13.77 1.18 -21.60
C LEU A 409 15.19 0.62 -21.78
N ARG A 410 16.01 1.26 -22.62
CA ARG A 410 17.39 0.84 -22.86
C ARG A 410 18.25 0.92 -21.61
N HIS A 411 18.09 1.98 -20.81
CA HIS A 411 18.73 2.09 -19.50
C HIS A 411 18.31 0.95 -18.55
N ILE A 412 17.02 0.59 -18.52
CA ILE A 412 16.54 -0.55 -17.73
C ILE A 412 17.14 -1.88 -18.24
N GLU A 413 17.23 -2.07 -19.55
CA GLU A 413 17.85 -3.27 -20.14
C GLU A 413 19.33 -3.41 -19.76
N GLU A 414 20.10 -2.30 -19.76
CA GLU A 414 21.54 -2.31 -19.51
C GLU A 414 21.89 -2.28 -18.00
N GLU A 415 21.21 -1.43 -17.22
CA GLU A 415 21.56 -1.12 -15.83
C GLU A 415 20.50 -1.58 -14.81
N GLY A 416 19.40 -2.22 -15.26
CA GLY A 416 18.28 -2.64 -14.41
C GLY A 416 18.68 -3.50 -13.20
N HIS A 417 19.71 -4.32 -13.36
CA HIS A 417 20.27 -5.19 -12.31
C HIS A 417 20.85 -4.44 -11.10
N ARG A 418 21.07 -3.12 -11.21
CA ARG A 418 21.58 -2.27 -10.13
C ARG A 418 20.47 -1.76 -9.21
N TYR A 419 19.21 -1.87 -9.66
CA TYR A 419 18.05 -1.49 -8.88
C TYR A 419 17.46 -2.72 -8.19
N SER A 420 16.95 -2.55 -6.97
CA SER A 420 16.20 -3.62 -6.31
C SER A 420 14.84 -3.83 -6.98
N VAL A 421 14.25 -2.74 -7.46
CA VAL A 421 12.84 -2.62 -7.85
C VAL A 421 12.72 -1.62 -8.99
N ILE A 422 11.85 -1.92 -9.95
CA ILE A 422 11.51 -1.00 -11.04
C ILE A 422 9.99 -0.84 -11.11
N VAL A 423 9.53 0.40 -11.06
CA VAL A 423 8.13 0.79 -11.26
C VAL A 423 8.06 1.73 -12.46
N TRP A 424 7.18 1.44 -13.40
CA TRP A 424 6.91 2.22 -14.60
C TRP A 424 5.48 2.75 -14.57
N ILE A 425 5.33 4.06 -14.57
CA ILE A 425 4.05 4.76 -14.63
C ILE A 425 3.92 5.41 -16.01
N ASN A 426 2.94 4.98 -16.79
CA ASN A 426 2.54 5.71 -17.98
C ASN A 426 1.66 6.90 -17.56
N ALA A 427 2.22 8.11 -17.60
CA ALA A 427 1.54 9.34 -17.18
C ALA A 427 0.94 10.13 -18.35
N SER A 428 0.68 9.47 -19.49
CA SER A 428 0.11 10.12 -20.67
C SER A 428 -1.31 10.67 -20.45
N THR A 429 -2.10 10.00 -19.61
CA THR A 429 -3.37 10.49 -19.06
C THR A 429 -3.51 10.07 -17.59
N LYS A 430 -4.50 10.63 -16.88
CA LYS A 430 -4.82 10.23 -15.51
C LYS A 430 -5.20 8.74 -15.44
N GLU A 431 -5.93 8.24 -16.44
CA GLU A 431 -6.39 6.85 -16.52
C GLU A 431 -5.21 5.90 -16.74
N HIS A 432 -4.25 6.25 -17.61
CA HIS A 432 -3.04 5.46 -17.83
C HIS A 432 -2.19 5.36 -16.56
N ALA A 433 -2.06 6.47 -15.83
CA ALA A 433 -1.32 6.49 -14.58
C ALA A 433 -2.01 5.64 -13.51
N SER A 434 -3.34 5.76 -13.40
CA SER A 434 -4.16 4.96 -12.48
C SER A 434 -4.01 3.46 -12.74
N GLN A 435 -4.09 3.03 -14.01
CA GLN A 435 -3.86 1.62 -14.35
C GLN A 435 -2.45 1.15 -13.97
N SER A 436 -1.42 1.93 -14.31
CA SER A 436 -0.03 1.57 -14.02
C SER A 436 0.21 1.42 -12.52
N LEU A 437 -0.39 2.30 -11.71
CA LEU A 437 -0.33 2.26 -10.25
C LEU A 437 -1.11 1.09 -9.66
N SER A 438 -2.26 0.75 -10.25
CA SER A 438 -3.05 -0.40 -9.82
C SER A 438 -2.31 -1.72 -10.08
N GLU A 439 -1.72 -1.87 -11.26
CA GLU A 439 -0.81 -2.99 -11.58
C GLU A 439 0.35 -3.06 -10.58
N ALA A 440 1.01 -1.92 -10.33
CA ALA A 440 2.09 -1.84 -9.35
C ALA A 440 1.65 -2.19 -7.93
N ALA A 441 0.49 -1.73 -7.48
CA ALA A 441 -0.03 -2.04 -6.16
C ALA A 441 -0.32 -3.54 -6.01
N VAL A 442 -0.91 -4.17 -7.03
CA VAL A 442 -1.19 -5.61 -7.05
C VAL A 442 0.12 -6.42 -7.03
N GLU A 443 1.09 -6.08 -7.87
CA GLU A 443 2.37 -6.78 -7.91
C GLU A 443 3.21 -6.55 -6.64
N MET A 444 3.11 -5.36 -6.04
CA MET A 444 3.69 -5.10 -4.73
C MET A 444 3.04 -5.95 -3.64
N ALA A 445 1.72 -6.17 -3.70
CA ALA A 445 1.03 -7.00 -2.73
C ALA A 445 1.39 -8.49 -2.87
N SER A 446 1.64 -8.96 -4.10
CA SER A 446 1.92 -10.37 -4.40
C SER A 446 3.40 -10.75 -4.26
N GLN A 447 4.31 -9.95 -4.81
CA GLN A 447 5.73 -10.30 -4.96
C GLN A 447 6.66 -9.61 -3.96
N TRP A 448 6.27 -8.46 -3.42
CA TRP A 448 7.11 -7.74 -2.46
C TRP A 448 7.03 -8.40 -1.08
N PRO A 449 8.16 -8.63 -0.39
CA PRO A 449 8.15 -9.29 0.92
C PRO A 449 7.33 -8.48 1.95
N LYS A 450 6.44 -9.15 2.70
CA LYS A 450 5.33 -8.57 3.53
C LYS A 450 5.78 -7.80 4.79
N ASP A 451 6.96 -7.21 4.73
CA ASP A 451 7.78 -6.80 5.86
C ASP A 451 7.44 -5.41 6.43
N LEU A 452 6.46 -4.71 5.84
CA LEU A 452 5.83 -3.55 6.47
C LEU A 452 4.33 -3.80 6.47
N PRO A 453 3.60 -3.35 7.50
CA PRO A 453 2.16 -3.25 7.39
C PRO A 453 1.88 -2.30 6.22
N TRP A 454 0.96 -2.67 5.34
CA TRP A 454 0.37 -1.72 4.40
C TRP A 454 -0.26 -0.61 5.26
N THR A 455 0.46 0.49 5.48
CA THR A 455 -0.01 1.62 6.32
C THR A 455 -1.32 2.21 5.79
N HIS A 456 -1.63 1.87 4.54
CA HIS A 456 -2.87 2.18 3.84
C HIS A 456 -3.54 0.91 3.29
N ASN A 457 -3.61 -0.17 4.08
CA ASN A 457 -4.51 -1.30 3.80
C ASN A 457 -5.97 -0.98 4.18
N ARG A 458 -6.33 0.31 4.14
CA ARG A 458 -7.73 0.67 4.13
C ARG A 458 -8.24 0.41 2.70
N PRO A 459 -9.42 -0.21 2.54
CA PRO A 459 -10.02 -0.41 1.22
C PRO A 459 -10.18 0.87 0.40
N ASP A 460 -10.13 2.05 1.03
CA ASP A 460 -10.36 3.38 0.44
C ASP A 460 -9.07 4.10 -0.03
N ALA A 461 -7.87 3.56 0.25
CA ALA A 461 -6.63 4.23 -0.12
C ALA A 461 -6.32 4.09 -1.61
N SER A 462 -5.94 5.20 -2.26
CA SER A 462 -5.59 5.22 -3.68
C SER A 462 -4.34 4.39 -3.97
N ASP A 463 -4.30 3.77 -5.16
CA ASP A 463 -3.15 2.97 -5.59
C ASP A 463 -1.86 3.79 -5.69
N ALA A 464 -1.97 5.10 -5.97
CA ALA A 464 -0.85 6.04 -5.88
C ALA A 464 -0.24 6.09 -4.47
N LEU A 465 -1.07 6.23 -3.44
CA LEU A 465 -0.62 6.27 -2.04
C LEU A 465 -0.03 4.93 -1.60
N LYS A 466 -0.64 3.83 -2.03
CA LYS A 466 -0.15 2.47 -1.76
C LYS A 466 1.27 2.26 -2.33
N VAL A 467 1.49 2.57 -3.61
CA VAL A 467 2.79 2.43 -4.26
C VAL A 467 3.82 3.39 -3.67
N THR A 468 3.50 4.68 -3.57
CA THR A 468 4.44 5.69 -3.06
C THR A 468 4.80 5.45 -1.60
N SER A 469 3.85 5.12 -0.75
CA SER A 469 4.11 4.81 0.66
C SER A 469 5.07 3.63 0.83
N ARG A 470 4.94 2.62 -0.04
CA ARG A 470 5.80 1.44 -0.05
C ARG A 470 7.22 1.74 -0.53
N LEU A 471 7.37 2.57 -1.56
CA LEU A 471 8.67 3.01 -2.05
C LEU A 471 9.44 3.87 -1.02
N ARG A 472 8.77 4.51 -0.04
CA ARG A 472 9.45 5.22 1.07
C ARG A 472 10.22 4.28 2.00
N SER A 473 9.90 2.97 2.01
CA SER A 473 10.59 1.97 2.83
C SER A 473 12.09 1.94 2.56
N THR A 474 12.90 1.88 3.62
CA THR A 474 14.37 1.88 3.54
C THR A 474 14.97 0.51 3.20
N ILE A 475 14.19 -0.57 3.29
CA ILE A 475 14.63 -1.96 3.01
C ILE A 475 15.01 -2.14 1.52
N HIS A 476 14.39 -1.37 0.62
CA HIS A 476 14.68 -1.37 -0.83
C HIS A 476 15.00 0.04 -1.34
N SER A 477 15.89 0.76 -0.67
CA SER A 477 16.23 2.17 -1.00
C SER A 477 16.85 2.40 -2.39
N LYS A 478 17.13 1.33 -3.15
CA LYS A 478 17.68 1.34 -4.52
C LYS A 478 16.62 1.03 -5.58
N TRP A 479 15.42 1.58 -5.47
CA TRP A 479 14.38 1.46 -6.50
C TRP A 479 14.57 2.48 -7.63
N LEU A 480 13.99 2.18 -8.80
CA LEU A 480 13.83 3.09 -9.94
C LEU A 480 12.33 3.28 -10.22
N LEU A 481 11.89 4.54 -10.23
CA LEU A 481 10.56 4.95 -10.66
C LEU A 481 10.67 5.70 -11.99
N VAL A 482 10.08 5.15 -13.04
CA VAL A 482 9.99 5.82 -14.35
C VAL A 482 8.59 6.38 -14.52
N ILE A 483 8.47 7.69 -14.72
CA ILE A 483 7.22 8.37 -15.06
C ILE A 483 7.32 8.80 -16.53
N ASP A 484 6.71 8.02 -17.41
CA ASP A 484 6.80 8.20 -18.86
C ASP A 484 5.64 9.06 -19.38
N SER A 485 5.91 9.90 -20.38
CA SER A 485 4.91 10.73 -21.07
C SER A 485 4.19 11.73 -20.17
N ALA A 486 4.92 12.36 -19.24
CA ALA A 486 4.43 13.31 -18.24
C ALA A 486 4.11 14.72 -18.80
N ASP A 487 3.29 14.79 -19.84
CA ASP A 487 2.98 16.03 -20.57
C ASP A 487 1.86 16.84 -19.91
N ASP A 488 0.82 16.17 -19.38
CA ASP A 488 -0.43 16.79 -18.95
C ASP A 488 -0.80 16.47 -17.49
N THR A 489 0.08 15.79 -16.76
CA THR A 489 -0.23 15.21 -15.44
C THR A 489 0.61 15.83 -14.32
N LYS A 490 -0.02 16.11 -13.18
CA LYS A 490 0.67 16.58 -11.96
C LYS A 490 1.54 15.45 -11.37
N ILE A 491 2.78 15.32 -11.83
CA ILE A 491 3.65 14.20 -11.48
C ILE A 491 4.02 14.11 -10.00
N ASN A 492 3.98 15.22 -9.25
CA ASN A 492 4.35 15.25 -7.84
C ASN A 492 3.52 14.27 -6.99
N GLN A 493 2.27 13.98 -7.38
CA GLN A 493 1.42 13.03 -6.66
C GLN A 493 1.85 11.56 -6.81
N TYR A 494 2.75 11.27 -7.75
CA TYR A 494 3.28 9.92 -8.00
C TYR A 494 4.70 9.72 -7.48
N ILE A 495 5.37 10.79 -7.06
CA ILE A 495 6.76 10.73 -6.58
C ILE A 495 6.74 10.52 -5.06
N PRO A 496 7.41 9.49 -4.53
CA PRO A 496 7.49 9.26 -3.10
C PRO A 496 8.19 10.42 -2.38
N ASP A 497 7.62 10.87 -1.27
CA ASP A 497 8.24 11.85 -0.39
C ASP A 497 9.30 11.17 0.50
N CYS A 498 10.46 10.88 -0.09
CA CYS A 498 11.65 10.38 0.59
C CYS A 498 12.94 10.90 -0.08
N ASN A 499 14.07 10.77 0.63
CA ASN A 499 15.39 11.24 0.21
C ASN A 499 16.25 10.14 -0.42
N HIS A 500 15.67 9.01 -0.84
CA HIS A 500 16.37 7.88 -1.49
C HIS A 500 15.64 7.44 -2.76
N GLY A 501 16.15 6.41 -3.44
CA GLY A 501 15.64 5.95 -4.74
C GLY A 501 16.09 6.78 -5.94
N SER A 502 15.62 6.37 -7.11
CA SER A 502 15.94 6.99 -8.40
C SER A 502 14.65 7.27 -9.17
N VAL A 503 14.47 8.48 -9.67
CA VAL A 503 13.29 8.91 -10.42
C VAL A 503 13.71 9.35 -11.82
N MET A 504 13.13 8.74 -12.85
CA MET A 504 13.29 9.16 -14.24
C MET A 504 11.95 9.68 -14.75
N VAL A 505 11.93 10.86 -15.35
CA VAL A 505 10.73 11.45 -15.96
C VAL A 505 10.97 11.66 -17.43
N THR A 506 10.01 11.31 -18.30
CA THR A 506 10.04 11.67 -19.72
C THR A 506 8.92 12.66 -20.04
N ALA A 507 9.24 13.71 -20.80
CA ALA A 507 8.26 14.72 -21.22
C ALA A 507 8.65 15.38 -22.55
N THR A 508 7.66 15.99 -23.20
CA THR A 508 7.87 16.76 -24.43
C THR A 508 8.45 18.14 -24.18
N THR A 509 8.12 18.74 -23.03
CA THR A 509 8.62 20.06 -22.64
C THR A 509 8.94 20.14 -21.16
N VAL A 510 9.88 20.99 -20.77
CA VAL A 510 10.19 21.26 -19.36
C VAL A 510 9.00 21.92 -18.65
N ARG A 511 8.17 22.68 -19.37
CA ARG A 511 6.98 23.35 -18.80
C ARG A 511 5.93 22.36 -18.33
N ALA A 512 5.83 21.18 -18.94
CA ALA A 512 4.92 20.13 -18.52
C ALA A 512 5.24 19.60 -17.10
N CYS A 513 6.52 19.59 -16.73
CA CYS A 513 6.98 19.06 -15.44
C CYS A 513 7.27 20.18 -14.41
N ARG A 514 6.50 21.27 -14.41
CA ARG A 514 6.62 22.34 -13.39
C ARG A 514 6.50 21.73 -11.99
N GLY A 515 7.56 21.86 -11.19
CA GLY A 515 7.62 21.32 -9.82
C GLY A 515 8.54 20.12 -9.66
N PHE A 516 9.04 19.52 -10.75
CA PHE A 516 10.11 18.53 -10.70
C PHE A 516 11.44 19.17 -11.07
N ASN A 517 12.36 19.22 -10.10
CA ASN A 517 13.71 19.72 -10.32
C ASN A 517 14.70 18.56 -10.16
N PRO A 518 15.34 18.10 -11.25
CA PRO A 518 16.30 17.00 -11.19
C PRO A 518 17.67 17.44 -10.64
N GLY A 519 17.88 18.73 -10.36
CA GLY A 519 19.16 19.27 -9.93
C GLY A 519 20.11 19.54 -11.11
N PRO A 520 21.33 20.04 -10.83
CA PRO A 520 22.35 20.31 -11.86
C PRO A 520 22.74 19.02 -12.58
N GLY A 521 22.75 19.04 -13.93
CA GLY A 521 23.13 17.88 -14.74
C GLY A 521 22.07 16.78 -14.87
N GLY A 522 20.95 16.86 -14.14
CA GLY A 522 19.88 15.87 -14.21
C GLY A 522 18.87 16.09 -15.35
N ARG A 523 19.09 17.08 -16.23
CA ARG A 523 18.25 17.31 -17.41
C ARG A 523 19.00 16.92 -18.67
N ILE A 524 18.39 16.05 -19.47
CA ILE A 524 18.96 15.54 -20.73
C ILE A 524 17.98 15.87 -21.85
N ASP A 525 18.44 16.68 -22.82
CA ASP A 525 17.65 17.08 -23.97
C ASP A 525 17.80 16.04 -25.11
N VAL A 526 16.74 15.30 -25.38
CA VAL A 526 16.69 14.21 -26.36
C VAL A 526 16.23 14.73 -27.72
N GLY A 527 17.21 15.10 -28.56
CA GLY A 527 17.02 15.59 -29.94
C GLY A 527 16.74 14.48 -30.96
N GLY A 528 17.00 14.71 -32.25
CA GLY A 528 17.02 13.66 -33.28
C GLY A 528 18.29 12.80 -33.24
N LEU A 529 18.31 11.69 -33.96
CA LEU A 529 19.52 10.91 -34.21
C LEU A 529 20.49 11.68 -35.11
N ASP A 530 21.78 11.36 -35.02
CA ASP A 530 22.76 11.86 -35.97
C ASP A 530 22.52 11.29 -37.39
N LEU A 531 23.11 11.96 -38.38
CA LEU A 531 22.91 11.62 -39.80
C LEU A 531 23.28 10.18 -40.14
N ALA A 532 24.31 9.61 -39.50
CA ALA A 532 24.77 8.25 -39.79
C ALA A 532 23.78 7.23 -39.24
N ASN A 533 23.40 7.36 -37.97
CA ASN A 533 22.41 6.49 -37.33
C ASN A 533 21.02 6.62 -37.98
N SER A 534 20.60 7.83 -38.35
CA SER A 534 19.35 8.04 -39.10
C SER A 534 19.36 7.37 -40.48
N ARG A 535 20.49 7.45 -41.20
CA ARG A 535 20.64 6.79 -42.50
C ARG A 535 20.53 5.27 -42.36
N SER A 536 21.25 4.68 -41.40
CA SER A 536 21.22 3.24 -41.15
C SER A 536 19.83 2.76 -40.74
N LEU A 537 19.12 3.52 -39.89
CA LEU A 537 17.74 3.23 -39.52
C LEU A 537 16.82 3.20 -40.75
N LEU A 538 16.87 4.23 -41.59
CA LEU A 538 16.04 4.36 -42.79
C LEU A 538 16.27 3.20 -43.77
N LEU A 539 17.53 2.91 -44.09
CA LEU A 539 17.89 1.84 -45.04
C LEU A 539 17.48 0.46 -44.52
N LYS A 540 17.74 0.18 -43.24
CA LYS A 540 17.37 -1.12 -42.64
C LYS A 540 15.86 -1.36 -42.70
N LEU A 541 15.05 -0.35 -42.36
CA LEU A 541 13.60 -0.49 -42.34
C LEU A 541 12.97 -0.49 -43.74
N ALA A 542 13.58 0.23 -44.68
CA ALA A 542 13.19 0.20 -46.08
C ALA A 542 13.60 -1.12 -46.79
N GLU A 543 14.41 -1.97 -46.14
CA GLU A 543 15.01 -3.19 -46.72
C GLU A 543 15.81 -2.92 -48.00
N VAL A 544 16.57 -1.83 -47.99
CA VAL A 544 17.52 -1.48 -49.07
C VAL A 544 18.92 -1.86 -48.59
N GLU A 545 19.62 -2.73 -49.31
CA GLU A 545 20.98 -3.15 -48.94
C GLU A 545 21.94 -1.96 -48.87
N ASP A 546 22.64 -1.80 -47.73
CA ASP A 546 23.61 -0.72 -47.48
C ASP A 546 24.98 -0.98 -48.15
N GLN A 547 24.98 -1.66 -49.30
CA GLN A 547 26.19 -1.79 -50.08
C GLN A 547 26.49 -0.43 -50.71
N THR A 548 27.47 0.27 -50.14
CA THR A 548 27.98 1.60 -50.53
C THR A 548 28.33 1.76 -52.01
N THR A 549 28.30 0.68 -52.79
CA THR A 549 28.56 0.62 -54.24
C THR A 549 27.31 0.43 -55.11
N ALA A 550 26.11 0.19 -54.55
CA ALA A 550 24.89 -0.14 -55.31
C ALA A 550 23.79 0.95 -55.28
N ILE A 551 23.88 1.93 -54.39
CA ILE A 551 22.94 3.08 -54.35
C ILE A 551 23.48 4.13 -55.33
N GLY A 552 22.73 4.46 -56.38
CA GLY A 552 23.12 5.51 -57.33
C GLY A 552 23.35 6.86 -56.63
N GLU A 553 24.24 7.70 -57.18
CA GLU A 553 24.61 9.00 -56.57
C GLU A 553 23.39 9.88 -56.24
N ASP A 554 22.40 9.90 -57.13
CA ASP A 554 21.13 10.61 -56.97
C ASP A 554 20.31 10.13 -55.76
N ASP A 555 20.27 8.81 -55.51
CA ASP A 555 19.54 8.22 -54.38
C ASP A 555 20.28 8.45 -53.06
N SER A 556 21.61 8.45 -53.07
CA SER A 556 22.42 8.78 -51.90
C SER A 556 22.24 10.26 -51.48
N ALA A 557 22.15 11.17 -52.45
CA ALA A 557 21.85 12.57 -52.21
C ALA A 557 20.42 12.76 -51.64
N ALA A 558 19.41 12.13 -52.27
CA ALA A 558 18.03 12.19 -51.79
C ALA A 558 17.88 11.62 -50.37
N LEU A 559 18.56 10.51 -50.06
CA LEU A 559 18.57 9.89 -48.73
C LEU A 559 19.11 10.84 -47.66
N LYS A 560 20.23 11.51 -47.95
CA LYS A 560 20.84 12.50 -47.05
C LYS A 560 19.90 13.67 -46.78
N ASP A 561 19.20 14.14 -47.81
CA ASP A 561 18.23 15.22 -47.69
C ASP A 561 16.99 14.79 -46.91
N ILE A 562 16.46 13.58 -47.13
CA ILE A 562 15.34 13.04 -46.34
C ILE A 562 15.66 13.05 -44.85
N VAL A 563 16.81 12.50 -44.45
CA VAL A 563 17.21 12.44 -43.05
C VAL A 563 17.32 13.84 -42.42
N ARG A 564 17.84 14.82 -43.18
CA ARG A 564 17.94 16.21 -42.73
C ARG A 564 16.58 16.87 -42.55
N GLU A 565 15.70 16.72 -43.54
CA GLU A 565 14.35 17.30 -43.49
C GLU A 565 13.51 16.69 -42.35
N LEU A 566 13.72 15.40 -42.05
CA LEU A 566 13.08 14.72 -40.91
C LEU A 566 13.79 14.99 -39.57
N SER A 567 14.80 15.85 -39.53
CA SER A 567 15.56 16.25 -38.33
C SER A 567 16.07 15.07 -37.49
N GLY A 568 16.35 13.93 -38.12
CA GLY A 568 16.81 12.72 -37.43
C GLY A 568 15.79 12.08 -36.49
N ILE A 569 14.52 12.47 -36.50
CA ILE A 569 13.49 11.95 -35.58
C ILE A 569 13.21 10.47 -35.89
N PRO A 570 13.48 9.53 -34.96
CA PRO A 570 13.32 8.09 -35.21
C PRO A 570 11.93 7.71 -35.74
N LEU A 571 10.87 8.21 -35.09
CA LEU A 571 9.50 7.86 -35.50
C LEU A 571 9.15 8.41 -36.90
N ALA A 572 9.63 9.59 -37.27
CA ALA A 572 9.41 10.15 -38.60
C ALA A 572 10.17 9.33 -39.67
N ILE A 573 11.37 8.86 -39.33
CA ILE A 573 12.19 7.99 -40.19
C ILE A 573 11.53 6.62 -40.37
N GLU A 574 10.99 6.01 -39.31
CA GLU A 574 10.23 4.74 -39.38
C GLU A 574 9.06 4.86 -40.36
N GLN A 575 8.28 5.96 -40.26
CA GLN A 575 7.15 6.23 -41.16
C GLN A 575 7.60 6.48 -42.61
N ALA A 576 8.67 7.25 -42.80
CA ALA A 576 9.25 7.48 -44.13
C ALA A 576 9.74 6.17 -44.77
N ALA A 577 10.40 5.30 -44.00
CA ALA A 577 10.84 3.99 -44.45
C ALA A 577 9.66 3.11 -44.89
N ALA A 578 8.57 3.11 -44.12
CA ALA A 578 7.35 2.38 -44.49
C ALA A 578 6.71 2.93 -45.77
N LEU A 579 6.65 4.26 -45.95
CA LEU A 579 6.16 4.89 -47.17
C LEU A 579 7.02 4.53 -48.39
N ILE A 580 8.34 4.50 -48.24
CA ILE A 580 9.28 4.08 -49.31
C ILE A 580 9.04 2.61 -49.68
N ARG A 581 8.98 1.75 -48.67
CA ARG A 581 8.86 0.29 -48.86
C ARG A 581 7.49 -0.15 -49.37
N TYR A 582 6.42 0.35 -48.77
CA TYR A 582 5.05 -0.14 -48.99
C TYR A 582 4.17 0.88 -49.75
N GLY A 583 4.52 2.15 -49.74
CA GLY A 583 3.76 3.25 -50.37
C GLY A 583 4.16 3.55 -51.82
N ASN A 584 5.01 2.72 -52.44
CA ASN A 584 5.48 2.89 -53.83
C ASN A 584 6.16 4.27 -54.07
N PHE A 585 7.06 4.63 -53.15
CA PHE A 585 7.89 5.82 -53.23
C PHE A 585 9.35 5.45 -53.46
N SER A 586 10.00 6.06 -54.46
CA SER A 586 11.47 6.18 -54.46
C SER A 586 11.90 7.30 -53.49
N PHE A 587 13.17 7.33 -53.10
CA PHE A 587 13.70 8.38 -52.21
C PHE A 587 13.38 9.80 -52.76
N LYS A 588 13.66 10.04 -54.04
CA LYS A 588 13.38 11.33 -54.70
C LYS A 588 11.89 11.69 -54.72
N LYS A 589 11.02 10.70 -55.00
CA LYS A 589 9.56 10.90 -55.01
C LYS A 589 9.04 11.19 -53.60
N PHE A 590 9.55 10.51 -52.58
CA PHE A 590 9.19 10.76 -51.19
C PHE A 590 9.59 12.18 -50.78
N LEU A 591 10.85 12.57 -51.02
CA LEU A 591 11.37 13.88 -50.65
C LEU A 591 10.57 15.04 -51.27
N SER A 592 10.23 14.92 -52.56
CA SER A 592 9.41 15.93 -53.25
C SER A 592 7.98 16.01 -52.71
N ALA A 593 7.35 14.86 -52.45
CA ALA A 593 6.01 14.81 -51.84
C ALA A 593 5.99 15.37 -50.42
N TYR A 594 6.99 15.02 -49.61
CA TYR A 594 7.18 15.53 -48.25
C TYR A 594 7.31 17.06 -48.25
N LYS A 595 8.24 17.62 -49.04
CA LYS A 595 8.44 19.08 -49.14
C LYS A 595 7.18 19.82 -49.57
N LYS A 596 6.40 19.25 -50.49
CA LYS A 596 5.13 19.83 -50.94
C LYS A 596 4.11 19.87 -49.80
N LYS A 597 3.91 18.74 -49.11
CA LYS A 597 2.93 18.61 -48.02
C LYS A 597 3.34 19.44 -46.80
N TYR A 598 4.63 19.42 -46.45
CA TYR A 598 5.22 20.22 -45.38
C TYR A 598 4.93 21.71 -45.56
N ARG A 599 5.19 22.27 -46.75
CA ARG A 599 4.92 23.68 -47.06
C ARG A 599 3.43 24.02 -46.98
N ALA A 600 2.57 23.11 -47.44
CA ALA A 600 1.12 23.31 -47.36
C ALA A 600 0.67 23.39 -45.90
N LEU A 601 1.14 22.48 -45.04
CA LEU A 601 0.84 22.50 -43.62
C LEU A 601 1.41 23.74 -42.95
N MET A 602 2.67 24.11 -43.20
CA MET A 602 3.27 25.31 -42.59
C MET A 602 2.58 26.64 -42.97
N GLY A 603 1.78 26.65 -44.05
CA GLY A 603 1.00 27.81 -44.48
C GLY A 603 -0.28 28.05 -43.67
N GLU A 604 -0.72 27.10 -42.85
CA GLU A 604 -1.93 27.22 -42.02
C GLU A 604 -1.56 27.65 -40.59
N PRO A 605 -2.13 28.76 -40.05
CA PRO A 605 -1.85 29.19 -38.68
C PRO A 605 -2.30 28.11 -37.68
N PRO A 606 -1.53 27.84 -36.60
CA PRO A 606 -1.96 26.90 -35.58
C PRO A 606 -3.18 27.48 -34.81
N ASP A 607 -4.21 26.66 -34.59
CA ASP A 607 -5.31 27.02 -33.68
C ASP A 607 -4.82 27.08 -32.23
N GLU A 608 -5.36 27.99 -31.42
CA GLU A 608 -5.06 28.04 -29.99
C GLU A 608 -5.55 26.75 -29.32
N GLY A 609 -4.62 25.95 -28.79
CA GLY A 609 -4.92 24.74 -28.01
C GLY A 609 -4.85 23.41 -28.78
N SER A 610 -4.60 23.41 -30.09
CA SER A 610 -4.24 22.20 -30.86
C SER A 610 -2.72 22.13 -31.03
N TRP A 611 -2.11 20.95 -30.79
CA TRP A 611 -0.76 20.45 -31.16
C TRP A 611 0.43 21.42 -31.36
N ALA A 612 0.39 22.62 -30.79
CA ALA A 612 1.34 23.70 -30.99
C ALA A 612 2.74 23.44 -30.38
N TYR A 613 3.08 22.18 -30.13
CA TYR A 613 4.37 21.71 -29.66
C TYR A 613 5.15 20.88 -30.69
N ASP A 614 4.56 20.49 -31.83
CA ASP A 614 5.36 20.19 -33.04
C ASP A 614 5.54 21.50 -33.84
N LYS A 615 6.41 22.38 -33.32
CA LYS A 615 6.76 23.65 -34.01
C LYS A 615 7.21 23.41 -35.45
N ASP A 616 7.75 22.22 -35.71
CA ASP A 616 8.35 21.89 -36.99
C ASP A 616 7.37 21.12 -37.90
N ARG A 617 6.22 20.62 -37.43
CA ARG A 617 5.20 19.84 -38.17
C ARG A 617 5.74 18.61 -38.92
N ILE A 618 6.92 18.12 -38.55
CA ILE A 618 7.63 17.07 -39.29
C ILE A 618 6.85 15.76 -39.21
N ILE A 619 6.48 15.34 -38.00
CA ILE A 619 5.83 14.04 -37.80
C ILE A 619 4.42 14.08 -38.38
N LEU A 620 3.69 15.18 -38.16
CA LEU A 620 2.35 15.35 -38.71
C LEU A 620 2.33 15.26 -40.23
N THR A 621 3.33 15.85 -40.90
CA THR A 621 3.48 15.77 -42.36
C THR A 621 3.62 14.33 -42.84
N VAL A 622 4.53 13.55 -42.23
CA VAL A 622 4.74 12.16 -42.65
C VAL A 622 3.54 11.29 -42.31
N LEU A 623 2.86 11.55 -41.19
CA LEU A 623 1.65 10.82 -40.80
C LEU A 623 0.48 11.07 -41.74
N ASP A 624 0.25 12.31 -42.13
CA ASP A 624 -0.76 12.63 -43.14
C ASP A 624 -0.46 11.91 -44.48
N MET A 625 0.81 11.81 -44.86
CA MET A 625 1.21 11.07 -46.07
C MET A 625 0.99 9.56 -45.93
N ALA A 626 1.34 8.99 -44.77
CA ALA A 626 1.13 7.57 -44.47
C ALA A 626 -0.37 7.24 -44.40
N TYR A 627 -1.18 8.10 -43.80
CA TYR A 627 -2.63 7.95 -43.77
C TYR A 627 -3.25 8.03 -45.15
N ALA A 628 -2.86 9.00 -45.98
CA ALA A 628 -3.34 9.11 -47.37
C ALA A 628 -3.04 7.84 -48.20
N SER A 629 -1.98 7.12 -47.86
CA SER A 629 -1.68 5.82 -48.49
C SER A 629 -2.68 4.73 -48.07
N LEU A 630 -3.23 4.81 -46.85
CA LEU A 630 -4.28 3.93 -46.36
C LEU A 630 -5.68 4.28 -46.91
N GLU A 631 -5.96 5.53 -47.25
CA GLU A 631 -7.28 5.96 -47.76
C GLU A 631 -7.70 5.25 -49.06
N THR A 632 -6.74 4.67 -49.79
CA THR A 632 -7.02 3.75 -50.90
C THR A 632 -7.87 2.54 -50.49
N ARG A 633 -7.91 2.21 -49.19
CA ARG A 633 -8.77 1.22 -48.55
C ARG A 633 -9.47 1.86 -47.34
N SER A 634 -10.68 2.37 -47.55
CA SER A 634 -11.43 3.11 -46.52
C SER A 634 -11.56 2.38 -45.18
N SER A 635 -11.67 1.03 -45.19
CA SER A 635 -11.76 0.20 -43.99
C SER A 635 -10.51 0.24 -43.11
N ASP A 636 -9.32 0.28 -43.69
CA ASP A 636 -8.06 0.29 -42.93
C ASP A 636 -7.83 1.66 -42.28
N ALA A 637 -8.14 2.73 -43.02
CA ALA A 637 -8.09 4.10 -42.53
C ALA A 637 -9.09 4.33 -41.39
N LEU A 638 -10.31 3.76 -41.50
CA LEU A 638 -11.31 3.76 -40.43
C LEU A 638 -10.83 3.00 -39.19
N LEU A 639 -10.25 1.81 -39.38
CA LEU A 639 -9.73 0.99 -38.28
C LEU A 639 -8.65 1.73 -37.50
N LEU A 640 -7.75 2.45 -38.17
CA LEU A 640 -6.70 3.24 -37.51
C LEU A 640 -7.29 4.32 -36.60
N ILE A 641 -8.26 5.11 -37.10
CA ILE A 641 -8.93 6.16 -36.32
C ILE A 641 -9.64 5.54 -35.12
N PHE A 642 -10.36 4.43 -35.34
CA PHE A 642 -11.08 3.71 -34.30
C PHE A 642 -10.13 3.21 -33.18
N ILE A 643 -9.02 2.56 -33.52
CA ILE A 643 -7.99 2.15 -32.55
C ILE A 643 -7.40 3.38 -31.84
N GLY A 644 -7.21 4.49 -32.54
CA GLY A 644 -6.72 5.75 -31.98
C GLY A 644 -7.62 6.32 -30.88
N ILE A 645 -8.95 6.21 -31.03
CA ILE A 645 -9.94 6.64 -30.03
C ILE A 645 -9.86 5.79 -28.76
N MET A 646 -9.62 4.48 -28.90
CA MET A 646 -9.50 3.61 -27.74
C MET A 646 -8.34 4.02 -26.83
N GLY A 647 -7.30 4.66 -27.38
CA GLY A 647 -6.14 5.17 -26.65
C GLY A 647 -4.90 4.30 -26.81
N SER A 648 -3.76 4.73 -26.24
CA SER A 648 -2.46 4.04 -26.35
C SER A 648 -2.31 2.78 -25.46
N TRP A 649 -3.40 2.02 -25.29
CA TRP A 649 -3.44 0.82 -24.46
C TRP A 649 -2.99 -0.43 -25.23
N GLN A 650 -2.68 -1.50 -24.50
CA GLN A 650 -2.54 -2.83 -25.09
C GLN A 650 -3.93 -3.48 -25.23
N ILE A 651 -4.47 -3.49 -26.45
CA ILE A 651 -5.81 -3.98 -26.75
C ILE A 651 -5.71 -5.39 -27.34
N PRO A 652 -6.27 -6.42 -26.71
CA PRO A 652 -6.29 -7.77 -27.29
C PRO A 652 -7.06 -7.79 -28.62
N ILE A 653 -6.55 -8.50 -29.61
CA ILE A 653 -7.22 -8.62 -30.92
C ILE A 653 -8.60 -9.29 -30.77
N SER A 654 -8.74 -10.21 -29.82
CA SER A 654 -10.01 -10.88 -29.52
C SER A 654 -11.11 -9.93 -29.05
N VAL A 655 -10.77 -8.78 -28.46
CA VAL A 655 -11.75 -7.74 -28.10
C VAL A 655 -12.26 -7.03 -29.33
N LEU A 656 -11.38 -6.71 -30.28
CA LEU A 656 -11.78 -6.14 -31.56
C LEU A 656 -12.70 -7.10 -32.32
N GLY A 657 -12.37 -8.39 -32.32
CA GLY A 657 -13.14 -9.43 -33.01
C GLY A 657 -14.58 -9.62 -32.51
N ARG A 658 -14.87 -9.24 -31.27
CA ARG A 658 -16.20 -9.36 -30.65
C ARG A 658 -16.80 -8.00 -30.26
N PHE A 659 -16.23 -6.92 -30.76
CA PHE A 659 -16.59 -5.57 -30.38
C PHE A 659 -18.08 -5.31 -30.68
N ALA A 660 -18.81 -4.81 -29.68
CA ALA A 660 -20.23 -4.54 -29.80
C ALA A 660 -20.48 -3.14 -30.34
N PHE A 661 -21.34 -3.04 -31.36
CA PHE A 661 -21.83 -1.78 -31.90
C PHE A 661 -23.26 -1.49 -31.44
N PHE A 662 -23.62 -0.21 -31.46
CA PHE A 662 -24.98 0.24 -31.19
C PHE A 662 -25.73 0.38 -32.51
N HIS A 663 -26.92 -0.19 -32.62
CA HIS A 663 -27.77 -0.10 -33.80
C HIS A 663 -29.08 0.59 -33.44
N ARG A 664 -29.44 1.63 -34.19
CA ARG A 664 -30.72 2.33 -34.03
C ARG A 664 -31.75 1.81 -35.02
N ALA A 665 -33.00 1.67 -34.59
CA ALA A 665 -34.11 1.49 -35.49
C ALA A 665 -34.42 2.82 -36.21
N GLY A 666 -34.25 2.88 -37.54
CA GLY A 666 -34.97 3.85 -38.38
C GLY A 666 -34.27 5.13 -38.84
N THR A 667 -32.97 5.34 -38.59
CA THR A 667 -32.25 6.48 -39.21
C THR A 667 -30.99 6.01 -39.92
N LYS A 668 -30.86 6.29 -41.22
CA LYS A 668 -29.65 6.07 -42.02
C LYS A 668 -28.83 7.37 -42.05
N SER A 669 -27.79 7.46 -41.23
CA SER A 669 -26.74 8.49 -41.28
C SER A 669 -25.62 8.08 -42.25
N VAL A 670 -24.82 9.05 -42.71
CA VAL A 670 -23.58 8.80 -43.48
C VAL A 670 -22.56 8.03 -42.64
N THR A 671 -22.54 8.26 -41.32
CA THR A 671 -21.71 7.52 -40.36
C THR A 671 -22.11 6.04 -40.25
N ASP A 672 -23.37 5.67 -40.48
CA ASP A 672 -23.81 4.27 -40.37
C ASP A 672 -23.13 3.35 -41.40
N LYS A 673 -22.76 3.90 -42.57
CA LYS A 673 -22.01 3.14 -43.58
C LYS A 673 -20.59 2.86 -43.13
N ASP A 674 -19.92 3.87 -42.56
CA ASP A 674 -18.56 3.73 -42.02
C ASP A 674 -18.55 2.76 -40.82
N ILE A 675 -19.56 2.85 -39.95
CA ILE A 675 -19.76 1.92 -38.84
C ILE A 675 -20.03 0.51 -39.34
N ALA A 676 -20.93 0.30 -40.30
CA ALA A 676 -21.20 -1.01 -40.86
C ALA A 676 -19.96 -1.62 -41.55
N GLN A 677 -19.16 -0.80 -42.23
CA GLN A 677 -17.90 -1.25 -42.84
C GLN A 677 -16.88 -1.66 -41.77
N LEU A 678 -16.76 -0.87 -40.69
CA LEU A 678 -15.87 -1.17 -39.58
C LEU A 678 -16.33 -2.44 -38.83
N GLU A 679 -17.61 -2.56 -38.53
CA GLU A 679 -18.22 -3.73 -37.88
C GLU A 679 -17.96 -5.00 -38.70
N SER A 680 -18.23 -4.95 -40.01
CA SER A 680 -17.93 -6.07 -40.92
C SER A 680 -16.45 -6.43 -40.96
N LEU A 681 -15.55 -5.43 -40.87
CA LEU A 681 -14.11 -5.69 -40.82
C LEU A 681 -13.70 -6.34 -39.50
N LEU A 682 -14.25 -5.85 -38.38
CA LEU A 682 -13.90 -6.34 -37.05
C LEU A 682 -14.37 -7.78 -36.82
N HIS A 683 -15.57 -8.14 -37.30
CA HIS A 683 -16.13 -9.48 -37.12
C HIS A 683 -15.61 -10.52 -38.14
N ASP A 684 -14.84 -10.11 -39.15
CA ASP A 684 -14.11 -11.04 -40.03
C ASP A 684 -12.65 -11.20 -39.58
N GLU A 685 -12.35 -12.35 -38.96
CA GLU A 685 -11.03 -12.62 -38.39
C GLU A 685 -9.88 -12.51 -39.41
N ASN A 686 -10.11 -12.93 -40.66
CA ASN A 686 -9.07 -12.93 -41.69
C ASN A 686 -8.80 -11.51 -42.19
N PHE A 687 -9.85 -10.75 -42.50
CA PHE A 687 -9.69 -9.36 -42.95
C PHE A 687 -9.17 -8.46 -41.83
N LEU A 688 -9.59 -8.67 -40.59
CA LEU A 688 -9.05 -7.96 -39.43
C LEU A 688 -7.54 -8.20 -39.30
N ARG A 689 -7.08 -9.46 -39.32
CA ARG A 689 -5.64 -9.78 -39.24
C ARG A 689 -4.84 -9.16 -40.39
N LEU A 690 -5.38 -9.17 -41.60
CA LEU A 690 -4.74 -8.52 -42.76
C LEU A 690 -4.66 -6.99 -42.58
N ALA A 691 -5.73 -6.34 -42.12
CA ALA A 691 -5.75 -4.91 -41.85
C ALA A 691 -4.75 -4.52 -40.76
N LEU A 692 -4.74 -5.25 -39.63
CA LEU A 692 -3.79 -5.03 -38.52
C LEU A 692 -2.34 -5.22 -38.98
N ARG A 693 -2.04 -6.23 -39.80
CA ARG A 693 -0.70 -6.41 -40.36
C ARG A 693 -0.29 -5.24 -41.26
N ARG A 694 -1.21 -4.69 -42.05
CA ARG A 694 -0.94 -3.50 -42.87
C ARG A 694 -0.68 -2.27 -41.99
N LEU A 695 -1.48 -2.03 -40.97
CA LEU A 695 -1.23 -0.95 -40.01
C LEU A 695 0.13 -1.11 -39.30
N ALA A 696 0.52 -2.35 -38.97
CA ALA A 696 1.82 -2.65 -38.38
C ALA A 696 3.00 -2.42 -39.34
N ASN A 697 2.85 -2.74 -40.63
CA ASN A 697 3.86 -2.46 -41.66
C ASN A 697 4.15 -0.96 -41.81
N PHE A 698 3.13 -0.11 -41.59
CA PHE A 698 3.29 1.34 -41.54
C PHE A 698 3.65 1.86 -40.14
N PHE A 699 4.01 0.99 -39.19
CA PHE A 699 4.37 1.33 -37.81
C PHE A 699 3.30 2.15 -37.05
N PHE A 700 2.04 2.18 -37.53
CA PHE A 700 0.95 2.83 -36.80
C PHE A 700 0.60 2.09 -35.52
N ILE A 701 0.69 0.77 -35.57
CA ILE A 701 0.48 -0.11 -34.42
C ILE A 701 1.65 -1.08 -34.27
N ARG A 702 1.83 -1.60 -33.07
CA ARG A 702 2.71 -2.74 -32.79
C ARG A 702 1.87 -3.95 -32.41
N LEU A 703 2.24 -5.11 -32.95
CA LEU A 703 1.65 -6.40 -32.59
C LEU A 703 2.50 -7.06 -31.49
N LYS A 704 1.85 -7.58 -30.45
CA LYS A 704 2.48 -8.20 -29.28
C LYS A 704 1.76 -9.50 -28.90
N GLY A 705 2.51 -10.55 -28.55
CA GLY A 705 1.97 -11.81 -28.02
C GLY A 705 2.28 -13.02 -28.90
N ASP A 706 2.04 -14.22 -28.36
CA ASP A 706 2.10 -15.48 -29.09
C ASP A 706 0.87 -15.66 -29.99
N GLN A 707 0.77 -16.77 -30.74
CA GLN A 707 -0.36 -17.01 -31.64
C GLN A 707 -1.73 -17.06 -30.93
N GLN A 708 -1.78 -17.27 -29.61
CA GLN A 708 -3.02 -17.38 -28.85
C GLN A 708 -3.43 -16.08 -28.14
N HIS A 709 -2.48 -15.21 -27.78
CA HIS A 709 -2.74 -14.00 -26.99
C HIS A 709 -2.21 -12.73 -27.67
N GLN A 710 -2.55 -12.54 -28.95
CA GLN A 710 -2.15 -11.33 -29.69
C GLN A 710 -2.90 -10.08 -29.22
N SER A 711 -2.15 -9.00 -29.09
CA SER A 711 -2.62 -7.66 -28.74
C SER A 711 -1.96 -6.61 -29.63
N ILE A 712 -2.62 -5.47 -29.77
CA ILE A 712 -2.15 -4.32 -30.51
C ILE A 712 -1.82 -3.19 -29.53
N ALA A 713 -0.85 -2.34 -29.88
CA ALA A 713 -0.56 -1.10 -29.18
C ALA A 713 -0.36 0.02 -30.20
N ILE A 714 -0.99 1.17 -29.97
CA ILE A 714 -0.82 2.37 -30.80
C ILE A 714 0.06 3.39 -30.09
N HIS A 715 0.94 4.06 -30.83
CA HIS A 715 1.77 5.13 -30.26
C HIS A 715 0.89 6.31 -29.83
N ARG A 716 1.19 6.95 -28.69
CA ARG A 716 0.44 8.11 -28.15
C ARG A 716 0.19 9.18 -29.21
N ILE A 717 1.23 9.52 -29.96
CA ILE A 717 1.17 10.56 -31.00
C ILE A 717 0.10 10.25 -32.07
N PHE A 718 -0.11 8.96 -32.39
CA PHE A 718 -1.10 8.55 -33.38
C PHE A 718 -2.51 8.51 -32.80
N SER A 719 -2.66 8.14 -31.51
CA SER A 719 -3.93 8.23 -30.82
C SER A 719 -4.41 9.69 -30.77
N GLN A 720 -3.55 10.61 -30.36
CA GLN A 720 -3.87 12.04 -30.34
C GLN A 720 -4.16 12.59 -31.75
N TRP A 721 -3.38 12.19 -32.76
CA TRP A 721 -3.58 12.64 -34.15
C TRP A 721 -4.92 12.12 -34.70
N SER A 722 -5.30 10.90 -34.32
CA SER A 722 -6.59 10.31 -34.70
C SER A 722 -7.76 11.12 -34.14
N LEU A 723 -7.65 11.62 -32.90
CA LEU A 723 -8.68 12.45 -32.27
C LEU A 723 -8.91 13.77 -33.02
N GLU A 724 -7.85 14.42 -33.50
CA GLU A 724 -7.98 15.62 -34.32
C GLU A 724 -8.67 15.33 -35.66
N LYS A 725 -8.29 14.21 -36.28
CA LYS A 725 -8.87 13.81 -37.57
C LYS A 725 -10.37 13.54 -37.48
N ILE A 726 -10.87 13.03 -36.35
CA ILE A 726 -12.31 12.77 -36.16
C ILE A 726 -13.16 14.00 -36.49
N ARG A 727 -12.79 15.18 -35.98
CA ARG A 727 -13.53 16.43 -36.25
C ARG A 727 -13.44 16.83 -37.71
N SER A 728 -12.24 16.77 -38.30
CA SER A 728 -12.04 17.11 -39.71
C SER A 728 -12.81 16.17 -40.66
N LEU A 729 -12.99 14.92 -40.24
CA LEU A 729 -13.66 13.87 -41.01
C LEU A 729 -15.15 13.74 -40.67
N LYS A 730 -15.68 14.51 -39.70
CA LYS A 730 -17.06 14.42 -39.19
C LYS A 730 -17.45 12.99 -38.76
N LYS A 731 -16.58 12.35 -37.98
CA LYS A 731 -16.72 10.96 -37.51
C LYS A 731 -16.92 10.86 -35.99
N GLU A 732 -17.53 11.87 -35.38
CA GLU A 732 -17.70 11.98 -33.93
C GLU A 732 -18.51 10.81 -33.34
N ASP A 733 -19.38 10.18 -34.13
CA ASP A 733 -20.14 8.98 -33.74
C ASP A 733 -19.22 7.82 -33.33
N LEU A 734 -18.00 7.73 -33.86
CA LEU A 734 -17.04 6.72 -33.42
C LEU A 734 -16.74 6.80 -31.91
N LEU A 735 -16.84 7.98 -31.29
CA LEU A 735 -16.64 8.15 -29.85
C LEU A 735 -17.68 7.37 -29.05
N ILE A 736 -18.96 7.48 -29.41
CA ILE A 736 -20.02 6.79 -28.69
C ILE A 736 -20.01 5.28 -28.94
N HIS A 737 -19.71 4.84 -30.16
CA HIS A 737 -19.52 3.42 -30.45
C HIS A 737 -18.36 2.83 -29.67
N THR A 738 -17.26 3.57 -29.53
CA THR A 738 -16.10 3.14 -28.76
C THR A 738 -16.43 3.01 -27.26
N ALA A 739 -17.07 4.03 -26.68
CA ALA A 739 -17.49 3.99 -25.28
C ALA A 739 -18.52 2.89 -25.02
N TYR A 740 -19.48 2.70 -25.93
CA TYR A 740 -20.49 1.65 -25.86
C TYR A 740 -19.86 0.25 -25.87
N GLY A 741 -19.04 -0.07 -26.87
CA GLY A 741 -18.42 -1.39 -26.97
C GLY A 741 -17.47 -1.69 -25.81
N LEU A 742 -16.70 -0.70 -25.33
CA LEU A 742 -15.87 -0.86 -24.14
C LEU A 742 -16.71 -1.07 -22.87
N SER A 743 -17.85 -0.38 -22.72
CA SER A 743 -18.74 -0.62 -21.56
C SER A 743 -19.28 -2.06 -21.53
N ARG A 744 -19.52 -2.65 -22.71
CA ARG A 744 -19.96 -4.05 -22.84
C ARG A 744 -18.85 -5.04 -22.46
N GLU A 745 -17.61 -4.71 -22.75
CA GLU A 745 -16.44 -5.54 -22.40
C GLU A 745 -16.07 -5.46 -20.92
N VAL A 746 -16.28 -4.30 -20.28
CA VAL A 746 -16.07 -4.12 -18.84
C VAL A 746 -17.10 -4.93 -18.04
N CYS A 747 -18.39 -4.83 -18.42
CA CYS A 747 -19.49 -5.49 -17.76
C CYS A 747 -19.89 -6.79 -18.49
N LYS A 748 -19.10 -7.85 -18.29
CA LYS A 748 -19.36 -9.16 -18.91
C LYS A 748 -20.69 -9.80 -18.49
N ALA A 749 -21.20 -9.47 -17.30
CA ALA A 749 -22.47 -9.99 -16.83
C ALA A 749 -23.61 -9.05 -17.27
N ASP A 750 -24.51 -9.64 -18.07
CA ASP A 750 -25.84 -9.15 -18.41
C ASP A 750 -25.94 -7.70 -18.95
N PRO A 751 -25.59 -7.49 -20.23
CA PRO A 751 -25.73 -6.19 -20.90
C PRO A 751 -27.14 -5.58 -20.81
N GLU A 752 -28.17 -6.38 -20.56
CA GLU A 752 -29.58 -5.94 -20.54
C GLU A 752 -30.20 -5.98 -19.14
N MET A 753 -29.46 -6.37 -18.10
CA MET A 753 -30.02 -6.62 -16.76
C MET A 753 -31.22 -7.60 -16.80
N LYS A 754 -31.10 -8.69 -17.58
CA LYS A 754 -32.09 -9.79 -17.63
C LYS A 754 -32.29 -10.44 -16.26
N SER A 755 -31.25 -10.49 -15.43
CA SER A 755 -31.36 -10.83 -14.01
C SER A 755 -32.02 -9.68 -13.23
N PRO A 756 -33.09 -9.95 -12.47
CA PRO A 756 -33.91 -8.91 -11.84
C PRO A 756 -33.24 -8.19 -10.66
N LEU A 757 -32.27 -8.83 -10.00
CA LEU A 757 -31.29 -8.18 -9.13
C LEU A 757 -29.92 -8.71 -9.50
N PRO A 758 -29.08 -7.92 -10.20
CA PRO A 758 -27.71 -8.32 -10.46
C PRO A 758 -27.05 -8.65 -9.11
N SER A 759 -26.68 -9.92 -8.93
CA SER A 759 -25.72 -10.27 -7.88
C SER A 759 -24.53 -9.36 -8.12
N TYR A 760 -24.12 -8.57 -7.12
CA TYR A 760 -22.98 -7.64 -7.19
C TYR A 760 -21.96 -8.17 -8.18
N LEU A 761 -21.63 -7.39 -9.22
CA LEU A 761 -20.53 -7.74 -10.12
C LEU A 761 -19.32 -8.00 -9.23
N ARG A 762 -19.02 -9.27 -8.98
CA ARG A 762 -17.87 -9.64 -8.17
C ARG A 762 -16.64 -9.14 -8.93
N ALA A 763 -15.54 -8.85 -8.24
CA ALA A 763 -14.34 -8.30 -8.88
C ALA A 763 -13.82 -9.19 -10.05
N ASP A 764 -14.13 -10.49 -10.05
CA ASP A 764 -13.84 -11.46 -11.11
C ASP A 764 -14.79 -11.36 -12.33
N GLN A 765 -15.93 -10.69 -12.21
CA GLN A 765 -16.89 -10.43 -13.29
C GLN A 765 -16.64 -9.09 -14.01
N ILE A 766 -15.86 -8.19 -13.40
CA ILE A 766 -15.35 -6.97 -14.04
C ILE A 766 -14.00 -7.29 -14.67
N VAL A 767 -13.88 -7.05 -15.97
CA VAL A 767 -12.58 -7.14 -16.62
C VAL A 767 -11.80 -5.86 -16.34
N LEU A 768 -11.12 -5.81 -15.18
CA LEU A 768 -10.36 -4.65 -14.70
C LEU A 768 -9.43 -4.05 -15.76
N LYS A 769 -8.86 -4.91 -16.62
CA LYS A 769 -8.01 -4.52 -17.75
C LYS A 769 -8.67 -3.52 -18.73
N TYR A 770 -10.01 -3.47 -18.80
CA TYR A 770 -10.73 -2.56 -19.71
C TYR A 770 -11.32 -1.34 -19.01
N MET A 771 -11.22 -1.24 -17.69
CA MET A 771 -11.79 -0.11 -16.95
C MET A 771 -11.11 1.22 -17.32
N ALA A 772 -9.78 1.24 -17.44
CA ALA A 772 -9.05 2.46 -17.80
C ALA A 772 -9.31 2.90 -19.27
N PRO A 773 -9.27 2.00 -20.29
CA PRO A 773 -9.73 2.32 -21.64
C PRO A 773 -11.18 2.84 -21.69
N PHE A 774 -12.07 2.27 -20.89
CA PHE A 774 -13.47 2.70 -20.81
C PHE A 774 -13.63 4.10 -20.19
N LYS A 775 -12.98 4.38 -19.05
CA LYS A 775 -12.97 5.71 -18.44
C LYS A 775 -12.42 6.77 -19.41
N TYR A 776 -11.35 6.42 -20.14
CA TYR A 776 -10.77 7.30 -21.15
C TYR A 776 -11.74 7.59 -22.30
N SER A 777 -12.38 6.56 -22.87
CA SER A 777 -13.34 6.76 -23.96
C SER A 777 -14.60 7.52 -23.51
N LEU A 778 -15.04 7.31 -22.27
CA LEU A 778 -16.14 8.07 -21.66
C LEU A 778 -15.77 9.55 -21.46
N SER A 779 -14.56 9.83 -20.97
CA SER A 779 -14.05 11.21 -20.84
C SER A 779 -13.95 11.91 -22.21
N LEU A 780 -13.47 11.20 -23.24
CA LEU A 780 -13.44 11.71 -24.61
C LEU A 780 -14.84 11.96 -25.17
N LEU A 781 -15.78 11.05 -24.94
CA LEU A 781 -17.18 11.20 -25.34
C LEU A 781 -17.77 12.49 -24.76
N LEU A 782 -17.64 12.70 -23.44
CA LEU A 782 -18.22 13.86 -22.74
C LEU A 782 -17.54 15.18 -23.08
N SER A 783 -16.25 15.16 -23.42
CA SER A 783 -15.48 16.37 -23.72
C SER A 783 -15.53 16.80 -25.19
N GLN A 784 -15.74 15.85 -26.11
CA GLN A 784 -15.65 16.13 -27.55
C GLN A 784 -16.98 16.01 -28.31
N LEU A 785 -17.94 15.22 -27.81
CA LEU A 785 -19.23 15.09 -28.46
C LEU A 785 -20.18 16.21 -28.00
N PRO A 786 -20.91 16.89 -28.90
CA PRO A 786 -21.88 17.91 -28.52
C PRO A 786 -22.95 17.34 -27.57
N GLN A 787 -23.14 17.96 -26.41
CA GLN A 787 -24.06 17.47 -25.37
C GLN A 787 -25.52 17.34 -25.86
N GLY A 788 -25.96 18.21 -26.78
CA GLY A 788 -27.30 18.13 -27.38
C GLY A 788 -27.59 16.81 -28.12
N LEU A 789 -26.57 16.05 -28.52
CA LEU A 789 -26.76 14.71 -29.10
C LEU A 789 -27.08 13.64 -28.05
N LEU A 790 -26.71 13.89 -26.79
CA LEU A 790 -26.83 12.98 -25.66
C LEU A 790 -28.05 13.27 -24.78
N GLU A 791 -28.72 14.41 -24.99
CA GLU A 791 -29.85 14.86 -24.17
C GLU A 791 -30.98 13.80 -24.09
N PRO A 792 -31.56 13.56 -22.89
CA PRO A 792 -32.60 12.55 -22.69
C PRO A 792 -33.85 12.74 -23.56
N GLN A 793 -34.24 13.99 -23.84
CA GLN A 793 -35.52 14.33 -24.48
C GLN A 793 -35.46 14.26 -26.01
N SER A 794 -34.34 14.71 -26.59
CA SER A 794 -34.22 14.97 -28.04
C SER A 794 -32.93 14.46 -28.66
N GLY A 795 -31.97 14.00 -27.85
CA GLY A 795 -30.66 13.58 -28.31
C GLY A 795 -30.75 12.33 -29.17
N ARG A 796 -30.23 12.35 -30.40
CA ARG A 796 -30.29 11.17 -31.28
C ARG A 796 -29.49 9.96 -30.77
N LEU A 797 -28.58 10.18 -29.81
CA LEU A 797 -27.68 9.19 -29.24
C LEU A 797 -28.01 8.83 -27.78
N HIS A 798 -29.15 9.29 -27.26
CA HIS A 798 -29.53 9.11 -25.85
C HIS A 798 -29.65 7.63 -25.44
N ASP A 799 -30.17 6.74 -26.30
CA ASP A 799 -30.28 5.30 -26.00
C ASP A 799 -28.93 4.62 -25.71
N ALA A 800 -27.95 4.91 -26.59
CA ALA A 800 -26.59 4.40 -26.44
C ALA A 800 -25.92 4.98 -25.19
N TYR A 801 -26.11 6.27 -24.96
CA TYR A 801 -25.56 6.95 -23.79
C TYR A 801 -26.16 6.47 -22.47
N CYS A 802 -27.48 6.27 -22.42
CA CYS A 802 -28.18 5.66 -21.29
C CYS A 802 -27.62 4.28 -20.96
N THR A 803 -27.29 3.48 -21.98
CA THR A 803 -26.61 2.20 -21.77
C THR A 803 -25.21 2.38 -21.20
N ILE A 804 -24.41 3.30 -21.75
CA ILE A 804 -23.05 3.59 -21.27
C ILE A 804 -23.05 4.01 -19.79
N ILE A 805 -23.91 4.96 -19.39
CA ILE A 805 -23.93 5.46 -18.00
C ILE A 805 -24.41 4.39 -17.01
N ARG A 806 -25.37 3.54 -17.40
CA ARG A 806 -25.79 2.39 -16.58
C ARG A 806 -24.62 1.44 -16.35
N GLN A 807 -23.89 1.10 -17.41
CA GLN A 807 -22.72 0.22 -17.30
C GLN A 807 -21.59 0.90 -16.51
N ALA A 808 -21.39 2.22 -16.66
CA ALA A 808 -20.43 2.98 -15.88
C ALA A 808 -20.74 2.91 -14.38
N ALA A 809 -22.00 3.11 -13.99
CA ALA A 809 -22.42 3.05 -12.58
C ALA A 809 -22.03 1.71 -11.93
N TRP A 810 -22.33 0.60 -12.60
CA TRP A 810 -22.00 -0.74 -12.13
C TRP A 810 -20.49 -1.02 -12.14
N ALA A 811 -19.78 -0.60 -13.20
CA ALA A 811 -18.35 -0.76 -13.31
C ALA A 811 -17.60 0.01 -12.20
N HIS A 812 -17.98 1.26 -11.94
CA HIS A 812 -17.38 2.09 -10.88
C HIS A 812 -17.69 1.52 -9.50
N LEU A 813 -18.93 1.04 -9.26
CA LEU A 813 -19.30 0.43 -7.99
C LEU A 813 -18.46 -0.82 -7.69
N GLY A 814 -18.25 -1.67 -8.69
CA GLY A 814 -17.44 -2.88 -8.54
C GLY A 814 -15.93 -2.59 -8.50
N PHE A 815 -15.45 -1.53 -9.16
CA PHE A 815 -14.08 -1.02 -9.04
C PHE A 815 -13.82 -0.39 -7.66
N GLY A 816 -14.86 0.09 -6.98
CA GLY A 816 -14.77 0.73 -5.65
C GLY A 816 -14.75 2.25 -5.68
N ASP A 817 -14.97 2.88 -6.84
CA ASP A 817 -15.12 4.33 -6.98
C ASP A 817 -16.54 4.76 -6.59
N VAL A 818 -16.82 4.80 -5.29
CA VAL A 818 -18.17 5.00 -4.76
C VAL A 818 -18.80 6.33 -5.20
N ASP A 819 -18.02 7.40 -5.26
CA ASP A 819 -18.51 8.73 -5.66
C ASP A 819 -18.92 8.78 -7.15
N GLU A 820 -18.09 8.22 -8.03
CA GLU A 820 -18.40 8.11 -9.46
C GLU A 820 -19.59 7.18 -9.70
N ALA A 821 -19.67 6.06 -8.97
CA ALA A 821 -20.82 5.17 -9.03
C ALA A 821 -22.11 5.89 -8.66
N LYS A 822 -22.09 6.70 -7.58
CA LYS A 822 -23.24 7.50 -7.15
C LYS A 822 -23.65 8.48 -8.23
N TYR A 823 -22.69 9.21 -8.80
CA TYR A 823 -22.94 10.14 -9.90
C TYR A 823 -23.61 9.47 -11.10
N TYR A 824 -23.07 8.35 -11.58
CA TYR A 824 -23.62 7.64 -12.74
C TYR A 824 -24.96 6.96 -12.46
N PHE A 825 -25.21 6.43 -11.25
CA PHE A 825 -26.54 5.92 -10.88
C PHE A 825 -27.58 7.04 -10.88
N SER A 826 -27.26 8.20 -10.30
CA SER A 826 -28.17 9.36 -10.31
C SER A 826 -28.48 9.84 -11.74
N GLN A 827 -27.45 9.93 -12.60
CA GLN A 827 -27.63 10.27 -14.01
C GLN A 827 -28.47 9.22 -14.75
N ALA A 828 -28.25 7.92 -14.52
CA ALA A 828 -29.05 6.88 -15.13
C ALA A 828 -30.53 6.94 -14.71
N ILE A 829 -30.82 7.28 -13.45
CA ILE A 829 -32.19 7.47 -12.95
C ILE A 829 -32.85 8.67 -13.63
N GLU A 830 -32.13 9.77 -13.84
CA GLU A 830 -32.66 10.94 -14.55
C GLU A 830 -33.06 10.58 -15.99
N PHE A 831 -32.18 9.86 -16.70
CA PHE A 831 -32.47 9.38 -18.06
C PHE A 831 -33.65 8.41 -18.11
N GLU A 832 -33.73 7.47 -17.17
CA GLU A 832 -34.83 6.51 -17.09
C GLU A 832 -36.16 7.21 -16.75
N THR A 833 -36.13 8.22 -15.88
CA THR A 833 -37.31 9.02 -15.51
C THR A 833 -37.89 9.74 -16.74
N VAL A 834 -37.02 10.34 -17.56
CA VAL A 834 -37.46 10.98 -18.82
C VAL A 834 -38.01 9.94 -19.81
N ALA A 835 -37.34 8.79 -19.95
CA ALA A 835 -37.79 7.72 -20.84
C ALA A 835 -39.17 7.17 -20.44
N LEU A 836 -39.41 6.95 -19.14
CA LEU A 836 -40.71 6.54 -18.61
C LEU A 836 -41.78 7.61 -18.87
N SER A 837 -41.46 8.88 -18.60
CA SER A 837 -42.39 10.00 -18.84
C SER A 837 -42.81 10.09 -20.31
N ASN A 838 -41.88 9.86 -21.26
CA ASN A 838 -42.18 9.84 -22.69
C ASN A 838 -43.12 8.69 -23.09
N CYS A 839 -43.11 7.60 -22.31
CA CYS A 839 -44.00 6.46 -22.46
C CYS A 839 -45.29 6.57 -21.61
N GLY A 840 -45.53 7.70 -20.93
CA GLY A 840 -46.69 7.91 -20.08
C GLY A 840 -46.63 7.19 -18.72
N LEU A 841 -45.44 6.78 -18.28
CA LEU A 841 -45.20 6.08 -17.02
C LEU A 841 -44.48 6.99 -16.02
N GLN A 842 -44.69 6.77 -14.72
CA GLN A 842 -44.02 7.52 -13.66
C GLN A 842 -42.85 6.71 -13.06
N TRP A 843 -41.80 7.42 -12.64
CA TRP A 843 -40.70 6.81 -11.89
C TRP A 843 -41.12 6.50 -10.43
N PRO A 844 -40.70 5.34 -9.86
CA PRO A 844 -39.97 4.24 -10.48
C PRO A 844 -40.91 3.20 -11.11
N HIS A 845 -40.59 2.69 -12.30
CA HIS A 845 -41.40 1.66 -12.98
C HIS A 845 -40.53 0.64 -13.75
N GLY A 846 -40.93 -0.63 -13.75
CA GLY A 846 -40.27 -1.70 -14.49
C GLY A 846 -38.93 -2.16 -13.90
N ARG A 847 -38.32 -3.17 -14.55
CA ARG A 847 -37.11 -3.85 -14.07
C ARG A 847 -35.86 -2.96 -14.04
N VAL A 848 -35.75 -2.02 -14.97
CA VAL A 848 -34.58 -1.11 -15.04
C VAL A 848 -34.54 -0.21 -13.79
N SER A 849 -35.69 0.37 -13.42
CA SER A 849 -35.82 1.18 -12.20
C SER A 849 -35.44 0.40 -10.95
N LEU A 850 -35.87 -0.87 -10.85
CA LEU A 850 -35.52 -1.76 -9.74
C LEU A 850 -33.99 -1.97 -9.64
N CYS A 851 -33.33 -2.24 -10.75
CA CYS A 851 -31.88 -2.43 -10.80
C CYS A 851 -31.11 -1.16 -10.42
N LEU A 852 -31.58 0.01 -10.85
CA LEU A 852 -30.95 1.29 -10.53
C LEU A 852 -31.07 1.63 -9.04
N LEU A 853 -32.26 1.43 -8.45
CA LEU A 853 -32.48 1.63 -7.01
C LEU A 853 -31.62 0.68 -6.18
N TRP A 854 -31.53 -0.59 -6.59
CA TRP A 854 -30.67 -1.60 -5.96
C TRP A 854 -29.18 -1.21 -5.98
N GLY A 855 -28.67 -0.78 -7.15
CA GLY A 855 -27.27 -0.35 -7.29
C GLY A 855 -26.97 0.94 -6.51
N LEU A 856 -27.90 1.90 -6.51
CA LEU A 856 -27.76 3.16 -5.78
C LEU A 856 -27.76 2.93 -4.26
N ALA A 857 -28.66 2.08 -3.75
CA ALA A 857 -28.67 1.66 -2.35
C ALA A 857 -27.33 1.07 -1.90
N HIS A 858 -26.76 0.18 -2.73
CA HIS A 858 -25.47 -0.44 -2.47
C HIS A 858 -24.35 0.61 -2.41
N THR A 859 -24.41 1.61 -3.29
CA THR A 859 -23.46 2.72 -3.32
C THR A 859 -23.55 3.56 -2.04
N TYR A 860 -24.75 3.93 -1.62
CA TYR A 860 -24.99 4.65 -0.37
C TYR A 860 -24.44 3.89 0.85
N GLN A 861 -24.71 2.59 0.94
CA GLN A 861 -24.19 1.75 2.01
C GLN A 861 -22.66 1.70 2.07
N ARG A 862 -21.97 1.72 0.90
CA ARG A 862 -20.50 1.78 0.83
C ARG A 862 -19.95 3.15 1.22
N SER A 863 -20.64 4.23 0.86
CA SER A 863 -20.26 5.60 1.24
C SER A 863 -20.47 5.89 2.73
N GLY A 864 -21.31 5.11 3.41
CA GLY A 864 -21.67 5.31 4.82
C GLY A 864 -22.94 6.18 5.01
N ASP A 865 -23.56 6.62 3.93
CA ASP A 865 -24.86 7.29 3.90
C ASP A 865 -26.00 6.26 4.07
N LEU A 866 -26.19 5.79 5.30
CA LEU A 866 -27.07 4.66 5.60
C LEU A 866 -28.56 5.03 5.48
N ASP A 867 -28.93 6.29 5.66
CA ASP A 867 -30.33 6.72 5.55
C ASP A 867 -30.78 6.72 4.08
N SER A 868 -29.99 7.29 3.17
CA SER A 868 -30.27 7.23 1.73
C SER A 868 -30.27 5.79 1.17
N ALA A 869 -29.48 4.90 1.80
CA ALA A 869 -29.49 3.48 1.47
C ALA A 869 -30.82 2.81 1.85
N VAL A 870 -31.41 3.13 3.00
CA VAL A 870 -32.72 2.63 3.43
C VAL A 870 -33.80 3.14 2.47
N ASP A 871 -33.85 4.44 2.20
CA ASP A 871 -34.87 5.04 1.32
C ASP A 871 -34.89 4.40 -0.08
N SER A 872 -33.68 4.13 -0.61
CA SER A 872 -33.50 3.48 -1.91
C SER A 872 -33.98 2.02 -1.89
N LEU A 873 -33.68 1.26 -0.83
CA LEU A 873 -34.09 -0.14 -0.69
C LEU A 873 -35.59 -0.29 -0.42
N GLU A 874 -36.20 0.60 0.37
CA GLU A 874 -37.65 0.60 0.57
C GLU A 874 -38.40 0.91 -0.73
N SER A 875 -37.88 1.86 -1.52
CA SER A 875 -38.42 2.15 -2.84
C SER A 875 -38.25 0.97 -3.81
N ALA A 876 -37.10 0.27 -3.75
CA ALA A 876 -36.87 -0.95 -4.50
C ALA A 876 -37.82 -2.07 -4.08
N LEU A 877 -38.08 -2.24 -2.77
CA LEU A 877 -38.97 -3.27 -2.25
C LEU A 877 -40.41 -3.06 -2.73
N ARG A 878 -40.95 -1.84 -2.58
CA ARG A 878 -42.29 -1.49 -3.08
C ARG A 878 -42.46 -1.78 -4.57
N LEU A 879 -41.43 -1.46 -5.37
CA LEU A 879 -41.44 -1.75 -6.81
C LEU A 879 -41.32 -3.26 -7.07
N CYS A 880 -40.51 -3.98 -6.31
CA CYS A 880 -40.33 -5.42 -6.44
C CYS A 880 -41.64 -6.16 -6.17
N GLU A 881 -42.37 -5.81 -5.10
CA GLU A 881 -43.68 -6.37 -4.75
C GLU A 881 -44.71 -6.12 -5.86
N SER A 882 -44.65 -4.95 -6.51
CA SER A 882 -45.49 -4.61 -7.66
C SER A 882 -45.17 -5.44 -8.92
N LEU A 883 -43.89 -5.77 -9.13
CA LEU A 883 -43.43 -6.49 -10.32
C LEU A 883 -43.51 -8.01 -10.15
N TYR A 884 -43.41 -8.49 -8.92
CA TYR A 884 -43.35 -9.90 -8.54
C TYR A 884 -44.22 -10.16 -7.30
N PRO A 885 -45.55 -10.31 -7.48
CA PRO A 885 -46.50 -10.45 -6.36
C PRO A 885 -46.38 -11.78 -5.59
N ASP A 886 -45.76 -12.81 -6.19
CA ASP A 886 -45.49 -14.11 -5.57
C ASP A 886 -44.06 -14.11 -5.01
N ASP A 887 -43.89 -14.21 -3.68
CA ASP A 887 -42.62 -14.16 -2.92
C ASP A 887 -41.36 -14.58 -3.70
N GLY A 888 -40.74 -13.60 -4.38
CA GLY A 888 -39.57 -13.79 -5.23
C GLY A 888 -38.26 -13.78 -4.44
N GLU A 889 -37.25 -14.49 -4.94
CA GLU A 889 -35.87 -14.47 -4.41
C GLU A 889 -35.32 -13.04 -4.31
N GLU A 890 -35.84 -12.13 -5.14
CA GLU A 890 -35.49 -10.71 -5.21
C GLU A 890 -35.96 -9.92 -3.99
N ALA A 891 -37.22 -10.10 -3.58
CA ALA A 891 -37.76 -9.44 -2.39
C ALA A 891 -36.98 -9.88 -1.14
N VAL A 892 -36.66 -11.18 -1.05
CA VAL A 892 -35.81 -11.74 0.03
C VAL A 892 -34.43 -11.09 0.05
N ALA A 893 -33.80 -10.90 -1.11
CA ALA A 893 -32.50 -10.24 -1.21
C ALA A 893 -32.56 -8.77 -0.75
N ILE A 894 -33.62 -8.04 -1.11
CA ILE A 894 -33.84 -6.65 -0.68
C ILE A 894 -34.05 -6.55 0.83
N VAL A 895 -34.92 -7.38 1.39
CA VAL A 895 -35.20 -7.42 2.84
C VAL A 895 -33.96 -7.80 3.65
N SER A 896 -33.21 -8.80 3.19
CA SER A 896 -31.94 -9.19 3.81
C SER A 896 -30.97 -8.01 3.88
N ARG A 897 -30.85 -7.25 2.79
CA ARG A 897 -29.97 -6.08 2.73
C ARG A 897 -30.45 -4.92 3.60
N LEU A 898 -31.76 -4.66 3.64
CA LEU A 898 -32.36 -3.68 4.55
C LEU A 898 -31.96 -3.97 6.00
N LYS A 899 -32.05 -5.23 6.42
CA LYS A 899 -31.66 -5.66 7.76
C LYS A 899 -30.18 -5.35 8.05
N ASP A 900 -29.28 -5.66 7.13
CA ASP A 900 -27.84 -5.35 7.27
C ASP A 900 -27.58 -3.85 7.44
N VAL A 901 -28.26 -3.01 6.64
CA VAL A 901 -28.13 -1.55 6.69
C VAL A 901 -28.67 -1.00 8.02
N PHE A 902 -29.83 -1.48 8.48
CA PHE A 902 -30.40 -1.10 9.77
C PHE A 902 -29.49 -1.45 10.95
N GLU A 903 -28.93 -2.66 10.97
CA GLU A 903 -27.99 -3.08 12.01
C GLU A 903 -26.74 -2.21 12.03
N LYS A 904 -26.17 -1.91 10.86
CA LYS A 904 -25.01 -1.03 10.73
C LYS A 904 -25.32 0.39 11.20
N ARG A 905 -26.51 0.92 10.88
CA ARG A 905 -26.97 2.25 11.30
C ARG A 905 -27.11 2.33 12.82
N GLU A 906 -27.69 1.31 13.43
CA GLU A 906 -27.88 1.26 14.88
C GLU A 906 -26.55 1.10 15.63
N ASN A 907 -25.62 0.30 15.09
CA ASN A 907 -24.25 0.21 15.61
C ASN A 907 -23.52 1.57 15.57
N LEU A 908 -23.66 2.33 14.46
CA LEU A 908 -23.04 3.64 14.32
C LEU A 908 -23.64 4.66 15.30
N ARG A 909 -24.97 4.66 15.48
CA ARG A 909 -25.66 5.51 16.46
C ARG A 909 -25.24 5.20 17.88
N ARG A 910 -25.15 3.91 18.26
CA ARG A 910 -24.63 3.49 19.58
C ARG A 910 -23.18 3.94 19.80
N HIS A 911 -22.33 3.80 18.78
CA HIS A 911 -20.94 4.28 18.87
C HIS A 911 -20.87 5.80 19.05
N HIS A 912 -21.64 6.55 18.26
CA HIS A 912 -21.69 8.01 18.35
C HIS A 912 -22.21 8.47 19.73
N LYS A 913 -23.26 7.81 20.26
CA LYS A 913 -23.78 8.06 21.61
C LYS A 913 -22.71 7.80 22.68
N ASN A 914 -21.95 6.71 22.57
CA ASN A 914 -20.87 6.38 23.51
C ASN A 914 -19.70 7.38 23.43
N VAL A 915 -19.38 7.88 22.23
CA VAL A 915 -18.36 8.92 22.04
C VAL A 915 -18.80 10.24 22.67
N ILE A 916 -20.07 10.65 22.49
CA ILE A 916 -20.63 11.85 23.14
C ILE A 916 -20.67 11.69 24.67
N LEU A 917 -21.01 10.51 25.18
CA LEU A 917 -20.99 10.23 26.62
C LEU A 917 -19.56 10.26 27.19
N ALA A 918 -18.57 9.82 26.42
CA ALA A 918 -17.16 9.90 26.79
C ALA A 918 -16.59 11.35 26.75
N SER A 919 -17.06 12.18 25.81
CA SER A 919 -16.66 13.59 25.75
C SER A 919 -17.38 14.48 26.77
N SER A 920 -18.64 14.19 27.10
CA SER A 920 -19.38 14.93 28.13
C SER A 920 -18.97 14.56 29.57
N SER A 921 -18.41 13.37 29.79
CA SER A 921 -17.84 12.98 31.09
C SER A 921 -16.47 13.59 31.38
N THR A 922 -15.81 14.22 30.40
CA THR A 922 -14.52 14.93 30.60
C THR A 922 -14.69 16.41 30.93
N GLU A 923 -15.86 17.03 30.68
CA GLU A 923 -16.12 18.44 31.03
C GLU A 923 -16.72 18.66 32.43
N SER A 924 -17.17 17.61 33.13
CA SER A 924 -17.76 17.72 34.48
C SER A 924 -16.74 17.72 35.63
N GLY A 925 -15.47 18.00 35.32
CA GLY A 925 -14.34 18.02 36.26
C GLY A 925 -13.87 19.40 36.72
N ALA A 926 -14.66 20.47 36.59
CA ALA A 926 -14.27 21.79 37.12
C ALA A 926 -15.46 22.70 37.46
N SER A 927 -15.94 22.60 38.70
CA SER A 927 -16.22 23.75 39.59
C SER A 927 -17.18 23.34 40.71
N ARG A 928 -16.77 23.65 41.94
CA ARG A 928 -17.53 23.41 43.17
C ARG A 928 -17.77 24.78 43.79
N SER A 929 -19.02 25.25 43.84
CA SER A 929 -19.42 26.31 44.77
C SER A 929 -20.89 26.14 45.16
N LYS A 930 -21.10 26.01 46.48
CA LYS A 930 -22.36 25.95 47.20
C LYS A 930 -23.16 27.25 47.06
N VAL A 931 -24.49 27.17 46.91
CA VAL A 931 -25.50 27.94 47.67
C VAL A 931 -26.78 27.09 47.81
N THR A 932 -27.47 27.30 48.93
CA THR A 932 -28.54 26.58 49.62
C THR A 932 -29.99 26.89 49.17
N GLU A 933 -30.90 26.01 49.64
CA GLU A 933 -32.35 26.17 49.95
C GLU A 933 -33.47 25.83 48.92
N GLU A 934 -34.03 24.62 49.11
CA GLU A 934 -35.47 24.27 49.34
C GLU A 934 -36.55 24.33 48.20
N PRO A 935 -37.75 23.69 48.34
CA PRO A 935 -38.14 22.50 47.56
C PRO A 935 -39.44 22.60 46.73
N ALA A 936 -39.63 21.73 45.72
CA ALA A 936 -40.92 21.34 45.11
C ALA A 936 -40.67 20.15 44.14
N GLU A 937 -41.21 18.95 44.37
CA GLU A 937 -42.52 18.41 43.91
C GLU A 937 -42.66 18.17 42.38
N THR A 938 -43.03 16.91 42.07
CA THR A 938 -43.75 16.37 40.88
C THR A 938 -43.10 16.55 39.48
N GLN A 939 -43.06 15.61 38.54
CA GLN A 939 -43.90 14.43 38.24
C GLN A 939 -43.11 13.51 37.28
N LEU A 940 -43.14 12.20 37.53
CA LEU A 940 -42.74 11.14 36.60
C LEU A 940 -43.97 10.76 35.75
N GLY A 941 -43.78 10.58 34.45
CA GLY A 941 -44.77 10.03 33.54
C GLY A 941 -44.11 9.16 32.48
N GLU A 942 -44.07 7.86 32.75
CA GLU A 942 -43.93 6.80 31.76
C GLU A 942 -45.03 6.92 30.70
N LEU A 943 -44.80 6.39 29.48
CA LEU A 943 -45.80 5.55 28.82
C LEU A 943 -45.19 4.77 27.65
N SER A 944 -45.34 3.46 27.76
CA SER A 944 -45.01 2.41 26.81
C SER A 944 -46.08 2.24 25.73
N ALA A 945 -45.66 1.60 24.64
CA ALA A 945 -46.41 1.14 23.48
C ALA A 945 -47.76 0.45 23.77
N THR A 946 -48.68 0.54 22.80
CA THR A 946 -49.66 -0.53 22.53
C THR A 946 -50.04 -0.55 21.05
N PHE A 947 -49.89 -1.72 20.43
CA PHE A 947 -50.43 -2.11 19.13
C PHE A 947 -51.95 -2.28 19.22
N VAL A 948 -52.70 -1.90 18.17
CA VAL A 948 -53.97 -2.55 17.80
C VAL A 948 -54.10 -2.57 16.27
N ILE A 949 -54.27 -3.77 15.74
CA ILE A 949 -54.74 -4.12 14.39
C ILE A 949 -56.24 -4.36 14.55
N GLU A 950 -57.09 -3.87 13.64
CA GLU A 950 -58.14 -4.67 12.97
C GLU A 950 -58.94 -3.86 11.94
N GLU A 951 -59.27 -4.59 10.86
CA GLU A 951 -60.19 -4.34 9.75
C GLU A 951 -61.61 -3.99 10.28
N ASP A 952 -62.56 -3.37 9.56
CA ASP A 952 -63.11 -3.75 8.25
C ASP A 952 -64.18 -2.71 7.82
N ARG A 953 -64.27 -2.48 6.50
CA ARG A 953 -65.43 -2.22 5.61
C ARG A 953 -66.47 -1.07 5.74
N GLU A 954 -66.67 -0.48 4.54
CA GLU A 954 -67.91 -0.06 3.84
C GLU A 954 -68.61 1.28 4.18
N GLU A 955 -68.55 2.23 3.22
CA GLU A 955 -69.66 2.83 2.43
C GLU A 955 -69.13 4.11 1.71
N ILE A 956 -68.83 4.07 0.40
CA ILE A 956 -69.61 4.60 -0.74
C ILE A 956 -70.29 5.97 -0.48
N GLU A 957 -69.80 7.05 -1.12
CA GLU A 957 -70.51 7.82 -2.18
C GLU A 957 -69.81 9.16 -2.57
N LEU A 958 -69.50 9.24 -3.87
CA LEU A 958 -69.76 10.34 -4.82
C LEU A 958 -68.95 11.66 -4.80
N ASP A 959 -67.99 11.67 -5.72
CA ASP A 959 -67.67 12.64 -6.78
C ASP A 959 -68.43 13.98 -6.96
N VAL A 960 -67.64 14.89 -7.56
CA VAL A 960 -67.95 16.04 -8.45
C VAL A 960 -68.05 17.42 -7.79
N GLU A 961 -67.08 18.28 -8.11
CA GLU A 961 -67.36 19.70 -8.37
C GLU A 961 -66.76 20.12 -9.72
N GLU A 962 -67.65 20.58 -10.60
CA GLU A 962 -67.39 21.13 -11.94
C GLU A 962 -66.81 22.55 -11.90
N ASP A 963 -66.16 22.90 -13.02
CA ASP A 963 -65.67 24.22 -13.44
C ASP A 963 -66.60 25.42 -13.21
N ALA A 964 -66.01 26.60 -12.94
CA ALA A 964 -66.47 27.88 -13.52
C ALA A 964 -65.38 28.98 -13.50
N SER A 965 -65.00 29.42 -14.71
CA SER A 965 -64.60 30.77 -15.15
C SER A 965 -63.84 31.75 -14.24
N GLY A 966 -62.73 32.31 -14.76
CA GLY A 966 -62.15 33.59 -14.33
C GLY A 966 -60.70 33.77 -14.73
#